data_AF-A0A2J6I4D7-F1
#
_entry.id   AF-A0A2J6I4D7-F1
#
_cell.length_a   1.000
_cell.length_b   1.000
_cell.length_c   1.000
_cell.angle_alpha   90.00
_cell.angle_beta   90.00
_cell.angle_gamma   90.00
#
_symmetry.space_group_name_H-M   'P 1'
#
loop_
_entity.id
_entity.type
_entity.pdbx_description
1 polymer ?
#
loop_
_entity_poly.entity_id
_entity_poly.type
_entity_poly.pdbx_seq_one_letter_code
_entity_poly.pdbx_strand_id
1 'polypeptide(L)'
;MIKKLINREVSWLHFNERVLQEAMDESNPIIERLRFLGIFSNNRDEFFRVRVATIKRMKQFENENSRKNKEKPSEILQQILSIVEEQEIKFTATFRETIKSLQKHHIYLLNEQSLDKEQGEFVYQFFNTEVRPLLFPIMLNNLSQPGNLRDNSIYLAAVLNDSTNQKDEDYALIMVPDSISRFVQLPSKDGKKFIMFVDDVLRYCMSELFGWMGYDTFSAYTIKLTRDAELDIDHDISKSFMELMSESIKKRKKGSPVRFVYDDDMPEALNKKLNRKLKITKTDNVRGGGRYHNFKDFMSFPNMGGKNLVFAKTYPNKHPEISHNTSIIDKISEGDIMLHYPYQSFQYIVDLLREASIDPKVRAIKMTFYRAARDSNVINALINAARNGKYVTVFLEIQARFDEKANIYWSRKLEEEGVKIIKTLPGFKVHSKLMLIRRKESGKNVYYANISTGNFNESTAKVYADDSLLTAHKGITTEVNMLFHLFESPYNPPKFKHLIVAPYYMRNSFINKLNAEIRNAKNGKEAWVILKLNNLVDKKITAKLYNAAKAGVNIKIICRGICILIPGIKGLSENIKVISIVDKFLEHSRIFVFANDGDPKYFLSSADWMVRNFDHRFETAAPIYDKKLQDEIMAMLNLQLSDNTKARLVNTKDNNEYVVTKSKTKIRSQFKTYEMFSL
;
A
#
# COMPACT_ATOMS: atom_id res chain seq x y z
N MET A 1 -26.97 -20.54 5.20
CA MET A 1 -26.51 -19.19 5.61
C MET A 1 -25.14 -19.30 6.25
N ILE A 2 -24.11 -18.69 5.68
CA ILE A 2 -22.73 -18.72 6.23
C ILE A 2 -22.68 -17.78 7.43
N LYS A 3 -22.61 -18.33 8.65
CA LYS A 3 -22.63 -17.59 9.94
C LYS A 3 -21.23 -17.23 10.46
N LYS A 4 -20.15 -17.46 9.70
CA LYS A 4 -18.76 -17.31 10.18
C LYS A 4 -17.86 -16.68 9.11
N LEU A 5 -17.88 -15.34 9.07
CA LEU A 5 -16.92 -14.51 8.35
C LEU A 5 -16.38 -13.48 9.33
N ILE A 6 -15.12 -13.08 9.19
CA ILE A 6 -14.58 -11.95 9.94
C ILE A 6 -14.96 -10.66 9.23
N ASN A 7 -15.30 -9.63 10.00
CA ASN A 7 -15.52 -8.30 9.46
C ASN A 7 -14.22 -7.80 8.79
N ARG A 8 -14.35 -7.29 7.58
CA ARG A 8 -13.21 -6.87 6.75
C ARG A 8 -12.33 -5.79 7.39
N GLU A 9 -12.89 -4.91 8.22
CA GLU A 9 -12.15 -3.82 8.86
C GLU A 9 -11.34 -4.34 10.05
N VAL A 10 -11.90 -5.31 10.79
CA VAL A 10 -11.17 -6.08 11.81
C VAL A 10 -10.03 -6.87 11.19
N SER A 11 -10.28 -7.56 10.07
CA SER A 11 -9.21 -8.26 9.35
C SER A 11 -8.13 -7.32 8.82
N TRP A 12 -8.48 -6.09 8.41
CA TRP A 12 -7.49 -5.07 8.07
C TRP A 12 -6.62 -4.67 9.27
N LEU A 13 -7.21 -4.52 10.46
CA LEU A 13 -6.45 -4.22 11.68
C LEU A 13 -5.48 -5.36 12.04
N HIS A 14 -5.89 -6.63 11.86
CA HIS A 14 -5.00 -7.77 12.03
C HIS A 14 -3.88 -7.79 10.99
N PHE A 15 -4.13 -7.36 9.76
CA PHE A 15 -3.06 -7.16 8.79
C PHE A 15 -2.06 -6.10 9.28
N ASN A 16 -2.52 -4.94 9.74
CA ASN A 16 -1.63 -3.91 10.22
C ASN A 16 -0.89 -4.33 11.50
N GLU A 17 -1.49 -5.17 12.34
CA GLU A 17 -0.79 -5.79 13.48
C GLU A 17 0.42 -6.63 13.04
N ARG A 18 0.34 -7.36 11.91
CA ARG A 18 1.51 -8.07 11.37
C ARG A 18 2.62 -7.12 10.94
N VAL A 19 2.29 -5.92 10.48
CA VAL A 19 3.29 -4.86 10.22
C VAL A 19 3.93 -4.39 11.53
N LEU A 20 3.16 -4.26 12.61
CA LEU A 20 3.70 -3.96 13.93
C LEU A 20 4.60 -5.08 14.45
N GLN A 21 4.26 -6.35 14.20
CA GLN A 21 5.12 -7.49 14.56
C GLN A 21 6.49 -7.42 13.87
N GLU A 22 6.61 -6.87 12.66
CA GLU A 22 7.93 -6.66 12.03
C GLU A 22 8.78 -5.60 12.74
N ALA A 23 8.16 -4.64 13.45
CA ALA A 23 8.87 -3.73 14.33
C ALA A 23 9.26 -4.36 15.68
N MET A 24 8.48 -5.35 16.14
CA MET A 24 8.74 -6.12 17.36
C MET A 24 9.80 -7.20 17.16
N ASP A 25 9.95 -7.72 15.94
CA ASP A 25 10.85 -8.81 15.63
C ASP A 25 12.33 -8.36 15.64
N GLU A 26 13.07 -8.79 16.66
CA GLU A 26 14.49 -8.50 16.83
C GLU A 26 15.39 -9.13 15.75
N SER A 27 14.89 -10.07 14.95
CA SER A 27 15.62 -10.59 13.79
C SER A 27 15.71 -9.58 12.64
N ASN A 28 14.89 -8.52 12.68
CA ASN A 28 14.98 -7.40 11.76
C ASN A 28 16.00 -6.36 12.27
N PRO A 29 16.79 -5.74 11.37
CA PRO A 29 17.70 -4.67 11.73
C PRO A 29 16.98 -3.48 12.41
N ILE A 30 17.66 -2.86 13.39
CA ILE A 30 17.02 -1.90 14.30
C ILE A 30 16.42 -0.67 13.59
N ILE A 31 17.03 -0.17 12.51
CA ILE A 31 16.47 0.94 11.74
C ILE A 31 15.25 0.49 10.94
N GLU A 32 15.22 -0.75 10.46
CA GLU A 32 14.05 -1.29 9.77
C GLU A 32 12.88 -1.48 10.72
N ARG A 33 13.13 -1.86 11.98
CA ARG A 33 12.10 -1.89 13.04
C ARG A 33 11.46 -0.50 13.22
N LEU A 34 12.26 0.57 13.27
CA LEU A 34 11.74 1.95 13.31
C LEU A 34 10.93 2.31 12.06
N ARG A 35 11.41 1.93 10.87
CA ARG A 35 10.67 2.15 9.62
C ARG A 35 9.35 1.40 9.60
N PHE A 36 9.29 0.19 10.13
CA PHE A 36 8.03 -0.56 10.28
C PHE A 36 7.06 0.11 11.25
N LEU A 37 7.51 0.73 12.34
CA LEU A 37 6.65 1.60 13.18
C LEU A 37 6.08 2.75 12.34
N GLY A 38 6.89 3.33 11.45
CA GLY A 38 6.44 4.34 10.50
C GLY A 38 5.40 3.82 9.51
N ILE A 39 5.63 2.64 8.90
CA ILE A 39 4.68 2.01 7.98
C ILE A 39 3.35 1.71 8.69
N PHE A 40 3.42 1.14 9.90
CA PHE A 40 2.25 0.87 10.75
C PHE A 40 1.44 2.14 11.02
N SER A 41 2.12 3.23 11.40
CA SER A 41 1.49 4.52 11.68
C SER A 41 0.85 5.12 10.42
N ASN A 42 1.54 5.07 9.27
CA ASN A 42 1.02 5.57 8.00
C ASN A 42 -0.24 4.81 7.57
N ASN A 43 -0.22 3.48 7.66
CA ASN A 43 -1.36 2.62 7.34
C ASN A 43 -2.54 2.95 8.25
N ARG A 44 -2.29 3.11 9.55
CA ARG A 44 -3.34 3.45 10.53
C ARG A 44 -3.97 4.80 10.24
N ASP A 45 -3.19 5.80 9.87
CA ASP A 45 -3.70 7.11 9.50
C ASP A 45 -4.66 7.03 8.30
N GLU A 46 -4.32 6.25 7.28
CA GLU A 46 -5.20 6.00 6.14
C GLU A 46 -6.49 5.26 6.53
N PHE A 47 -6.38 4.26 7.42
CA PHE A 47 -7.53 3.54 7.94
C PHE A 47 -8.52 4.46 8.67
N PHE A 48 -8.03 5.38 9.50
CA PHE A 48 -8.89 6.35 10.17
C PHE A 48 -9.53 7.34 9.19
N ARG A 49 -8.72 7.87 8.26
CA ARG A 49 -9.16 8.86 7.27
C ARG A 49 -10.26 8.33 6.34
N VAL A 50 -10.18 7.06 5.95
CA VAL A 50 -11.09 6.47 4.96
C VAL A 50 -12.13 5.57 5.63
N ARG A 51 -11.69 4.50 6.30
CA ARG A 51 -12.57 3.41 6.76
C ARG A 51 -13.34 3.79 8.02
N VAL A 52 -12.67 4.32 9.05
CA VAL A 52 -13.35 4.74 10.29
C VAL A 52 -14.31 5.90 10.04
N ALA A 53 -13.88 6.88 9.23
CA ALA A 53 -14.74 8.01 8.85
C ALA A 53 -16.04 7.53 8.17
N THR A 54 -15.92 6.54 7.28
CA THR A 54 -17.04 5.92 6.59
C THR A 54 -17.99 5.17 7.55
N ILE A 55 -17.47 4.41 8.52
CA ILE A 55 -18.28 3.73 9.55
C ILE A 55 -18.97 4.74 10.48
N LYS A 56 -18.28 5.82 10.87
CA LYS A 56 -18.86 6.90 11.68
C LYS A 56 -20.05 7.55 10.97
N ARG A 57 -19.95 7.77 9.66
CA ARG A 57 -21.08 8.28 8.86
C ARG A 57 -22.27 7.31 8.93
N MET A 58 -22.06 6.00 8.77
CA MET A 58 -23.17 5.03 8.86
C MET A 58 -23.88 5.04 10.20
N LYS A 59 -23.13 5.16 11.31
CA LYS A 59 -23.70 5.18 12.67
C LYS A 59 -24.73 6.30 12.82
N GLN A 60 -24.57 7.42 12.11
CA GLN A 60 -25.52 8.54 12.17
C GLN A 60 -26.86 8.25 11.47
N PHE A 61 -26.90 7.25 10.59
CA PHE A 61 -28.09 6.83 9.83
C PHE A 61 -28.59 5.44 10.26
N GLU A 62 -28.14 4.97 11.43
CA GLU A 62 -28.61 3.75 12.05
C GLU A 62 -30.06 3.95 12.56
N ASN A 63 -31.04 3.97 11.64
CA ASN A 63 -32.47 4.06 11.98
C ASN A 63 -32.95 2.79 12.70
N GLU A 64 -34.04 2.87 13.48
CA GLU A 64 -34.65 1.73 14.19
C GLU A 64 -35.03 0.55 13.28
N ASN A 65 -35.23 0.80 11.98
CA ASN A 65 -35.48 -0.23 10.95
C ASN A 65 -34.22 -1.03 10.52
N SER A 66 -33.03 -0.68 11.00
CA SER A 66 -31.77 -1.38 10.71
C SER A 66 -31.59 -2.71 11.46
N ARG A 67 -32.57 -3.13 12.28
CA ARG A 67 -32.65 -4.45 12.96
C ARG A 67 -32.50 -5.66 12.01
N LYS A 68 -32.65 -5.49 10.69
CA LYS A 68 -32.44 -6.56 9.68
C LYS A 68 -30.96 -6.76 9.29
N ASN A 69 -30.06 -5.83 9.61
CA ASN A 69 -28.62 -5.98 9.34
C ASN A 69 -27.92 -6.74 10.47
N LYS A 70 -27.12 -7.75 10.12
CA LYS A 70 -26.42 -8.63 11.08
C LYS A 70 -25.16 -8.01 11.70
N GLU A 71 -24.65 -6.90 11.17
CA GLU A 71 -23.49 -6.19 11.72
C GLU A 71 -23.87 -4.71 11.91
N LYS A 72 -23.91 -4.24 13.16
CA LYS A 72 -24.22 -2.84 13.45
C LYS A 72 -22.97 -1.96 13.33
N PRO A 73 -23.02 -0.81 12.65
CA PRO A 73 -21.87 0.10 12.54
C PRO A 73 -21.32 0.55 13.89
N SER A 74 -22.19 0.72 14.89
CA SER A 74 -21.84 1.03 16.27
C SER A 74 -20.98 -0.05 16.94
N GLU A 75 -21.37 -1.32 16.80
CA GLU A 75 -20.64 -2.48 17.33
C GLU A 75 -19.28 -2.65 16.62
N ILE A 76 -19.24 -2.50 15.28
CA ILE A 76 -17.97 -2.56 14.51
C ILE A 76 -17.02 -1.44 14.97
N LEU A 77 -17.53 -0.21 15.12
CA LEU A 77 -16.71 0.91 15.57
C LEU A 77 -16.13 0.67 16.96
N GLN A 78 -16.92 0.13 17.89
CA GLN A 78 -16.44 -0.23 19.23
C GLN A 78 -15.34 -1.29 19.17
N GLN A 79 -15.53 -2.34 18.37
CA GLN A 79 -14.54 -3.39 18.16
C GLN A 79 -13.23 -2.83 17.56
N ILE A 80 -13.34 -1.94 16.56
CA ILE A 80 -12.20 -1.25 15.96
C ILE A 80 -11.42 -0.47 17.01
N LEU A 81 -12.11 0.33 17.84
CA LEU A 81 -11.46 1.17 18.84
C LEU A 81 -10.75 0.33 19.91
N SER A 82 -11.36 -0.77 20.36
CA SER A 82 -10.75 -1.72 21.30
C SER A 82 -9.46 -2.33 20.74
N ILE A 83 -9.47 -2.82 19.49
CA ILE A 83 -8.27 -3.39 18.86
C ILE A 83 -7.19 -2.31 18.67
N VAL A 84 -7.57 -1.10 18.27
CA VAL A 84 -6.62 0.02 18.10
C VAL A 84 -5.97 0.40 19.43
N GLU A 85 -6.69 0.35 20.53
CA GLU A 85 -6.16 0.61 21.87
C GLU A 85 -5.10 -0.42 22.26
N GLU A 86 -5.39 -1.71 22.11
CA GLU A 86 -4.45 -2.80 22.34
C GLU A 86 -3.18 -2.67 21.48
N GLN A 87 -3.36 -2.36 20.19
CA GLN A 87 -2.23 -2.15 19.28
C GLN A 87 -1.39 -0.92 19.65
N GLU A 88 -1.99 0.13 20.23
CA GLU A 88 -1.24 1.31 20.66
C GLU A 88 -0.36 1.04 21.88
N ILE A 89 -0.83 0.20 22.81
CA ILE A 89 -0.02 -0.25 23.95
C ILE A 89 1.22 -0.99 23.42
N LYS A 90 1.03 -1.95 22.51
CA LYS A 90 2.13 -2.68 21.86
C LYS A 90 3.08 -1.71 21.13
N PHE A 91 2.52 -0.82 20.30
CA PHE A 91 3.28 0.18 19.55
C PHE A 91 4.19 1.04 20.45
N THR A 92 3.64 1.58 21.54
CA THR A 92 4.38 2.44 22.47
C THR A 92 5.50 1.69 23.18
N ALA A 93 5.22 0.46 23.63
CA ALA A 93 6.22 -0.41 24.25
C ALA A 93 7.36 -0.72 23.26
N THR A 94 7.03 -1.16 22.04
CA THR A 94 8.00 -1.45 20.97
C THR A 94 8.82 -0.22 20.62
N PHE A 95 8.22 0.96 20.51
CA PHE A 95 8.95 2.19 20.24
C PHE A 95 9.97 2.50 21.34
N ARG A 96 9.56 2.48 22.62
CA ARG A 96 10.46 2.74 23.76
C ARG A 96 11.63 1.75 23.80
N GLU A 97 11.35 0.47 23.58
CA GLU A 97 12.35 -0.60 23.54
C GLU A 97 13.32 -0.42 22.35
N THR A 98 12.79 -0.05 21.17
CA THR A 98 13.59 0.18 19.96
C THR A 98 14.52 1.38 20.14
N ILE A 99 14.04 2.48 20.73
CA ILE A 99 14.88 3.64 21.08
C ILE A 99 15.96 3.26 22.10
N LYS A 100 15.63 2.49 23.14
CA LYS A 100 16.63 1.98 24.09
C LYS A 100 17.67 1.10 23.40
N SER A 101 17.25 0.28 22.43
CA SER A 101 18.14 -0.59 21.67
C SER A 101 19.03 0.16 20.67
N LEU A 102 18.62 1.33 20.18
CA LEU A 102 19.49 2.22 19.41
C LEU A 102 20.71 2.69 20.23
N GLN A 103 20.52 2.94 21.53
CA GLN A 103 21.62 3.38 22.40
C GLN A 103 22.73 2.33 22.50
N LYS A 104 22.39 1.04 22.45
CA LYS A 104 23.37 -0.06 22.38
C LYS A 104 24.23 -0.03 21.11
N HIS A 105 23.75 0.64 20.06
CA HIS A 105 24.47 0.88 18.81
C HIS A 105 25.11 2.28 18.76
N HIS A 106 25.24 2.94 19.92
CA HIS A 106 25.77 4.31 20.05
C HIS A 106 25.00 5.37 19.27
N ILE A 107 23.71 5.15 19.03
CA ILE A 107 22.79 6.09 18.40
C ILE A 107 21.82 6.64 19.45
N TYR A 108 21.77 7.95 19.60
CA TYR A 108 21.00 8.64 20.63
C TYR A 108 20.02 9.61 19.99
N LEU A 109 18.76 9.49 20.38
CA LEU A 109 17.71 10.45 20.06
C LEU A 109 17.68 11.51 21.17
N LEU A 110 18.09 12.74 20.85
CA LEU A 110 18.14 13.87 21.78
C LEU A 110 16.88 14.74 21.64
N ASN A 111 16.59 15.48 22.71
CA ASN A 111 15.60 16.55 22.74
C ASN A 111 16.29 17.90 23.05
N GLU A 112 15.52 18.99 23.09
CA GLU A 112 16.03 20.35 23.29
C GLU A 112 16.73 20.57 24.64
N GLN A 113 16.47 19.71 25.63
CA GLN A 113 17.01 19.82 26.99
C GLN A 113 18.33 19.07 27.18
N SER A 114 18.74 18.25 26.20
CA SER A 114 19.88 17.33 26.31
C SER A 114 21.03 17.68 25.37
N LEU A 115 21.00 18.86 24.76
CA LEU A 115 22.04 19.36 23.85
C LEU A 115 23.25 19.86 24.63
N ASP A 116 24.44 19.55 24.13
CA ASP A 116 25.65 20.26 24.55
C ASP A 116 25.81 21.60 23.80
N LYS A 117 26.85 22.38 24.15
CA LYS A 117 27.06 23.71 23.58
C LYS A 117 27.27 23.68 22.05
N GLU A 118 28.00 22.68 21.55
CA GLU A 118 28.29 22.55 20.12
C GLU A 118 27.02 22.15 19.34
N GLN A 119 26.25 21.21 19.90
CA GLN A 119 24.98 20.79 19.32
C GLN A 119 23.94 21.92 19.36
N GLY A 120 23.88 22.70 20.43
CA GLY A 120 23.01 23.88 20.54
C GLY A 120 23.30 24.93 19.46
N GLU A 121 24.58 25.26 19.25
CA GLU A 121 25.01 26.17 18.17
C GLU A 121 24.63 25.62 16.79
N PHE A 122 24.86 24.33 16.55
CA PHE A 122 24.45 23.68 15.30
C PHE A 122 22.93 23.77 15.07
N VAL A 123 22.13 23.47 16.10
CA VAL A 123 20.67 23.52 16.04
C VAL A 123 20.19 24.94 15.75
N TYR A 124 20.80 25.95 16.38
CA TYR A 124 20.50 27.36 16.15
C TYR A 124 20.77 27.77 14.69
N GLN A 125 21.94 27.41 14.16
CA GLN A 125 22.30 27.70 12.77
C GLN A 125 21.37 26.99 11.79
N PHE A 126 21.17 25.67 11.98
CA PHE A 126 20.26 24.88 11.16
C PHE A 126 18.82 25.44 11.18
N PHE A 127 18.34 25.87 12.35
CA PHE A 127 17.04 26.51 12.45
C PHE A 127 16.98 27.77 11.60
N ASN A 128 17.94 28.68 11.72
CA ASN A 128 17.91 29.96 11.00
C ASN A 128 18.07 29.81 9.48
N THR A 129 18.85 28.85 9.00
CA THR A 129 19.12 28.66 7.56
C THR A 129 18.07 27.79 6.87
N GLU A 130 17.64 26.70 7.49
CA GLU A 130 16.81 25.67 6.84
C GLU A 130 15.36 25.68 7.33
N VAL A 131 15.12 25.91 8.62
CA VAL A 131 13.78 25.73 9.23
C VAL A 131 12.98 27.02 9.21
N ARG A 132 13.51 28.10 9.79
CA ARG A 132 12.86 29.41 9.97
C ARG A 132 12.25 29.97 8.68
N PRO A 133 12.90 29.91 7.50
CA PRO A 133 12.31 30.40 6.24
C PRO A 133 11.01 29.68 5.82
N LEU A 134 10.74 28.51 6.38
CA LEU A 134 9.58 27.68 6.08
C LEU A 134 8.44 27.85 7.11
N LEU A 135 8.66 28.62 8.17
CA LEU A 135 7.72 28.75 9.29
C LEU A 135 6.80 29.95 9.13
N PHE A 136 5.51 29.69 9.28
CA PHE A 136 4.46 30.70 9.31
C PHE A 136 3.56 30.45 10.52
N PRO A 137 3.94 30.97 11.72
CA PRO A 137 3.14 30.81 12.93
C PRO A 137 1.75 31.42 12.79
N ILE A 138 0.75 30.75 13.36
CA ILE A 138 -0.64 31.20 13.36
C ILE A 138 -1.06 31.50 14.80
N MET A 139 -1.29 32.76 15.13
CA MET A 139 -1.84 33.13 16.44
C MET A 139 -3.25 32.55 16.61
N LEU A 140 -3.48 31.81 17.69
CA LEU A 140 -4.71 31.06 17.91
C LEU A 140 -5.93 31.96 18.05
N ASN A 141 -5.75 33.17 18.59
CA ASN A 141 -6.82 34.17 18.69
C ASN A 141 -7.32 34.60 17.30
N ASN A 142 -6.41 34.73 16.33
CA ASN A 142 -6.68 35.12 14.93
C ASN A 142 -7.23 33.97 14.07
N LEU A 143 -7.23 32.74 14.58
CA LEU A 143 -7.82 31.61 13.87
C LEU A 143 -9.35 31.75 13.85
N SER A 144 -9.87 32.23 12.70
CA SER A 144 -11.29 32.49 12.46
C SER A 144 -12.05 31.24 11.99
N GLN A 145 -11.39 30.34 11.25
CA GLN A 145 -11.96 29.06 10.82
C GLN A 145 -10.97 27.89 10.92
N PRO A 146 -11.42 26.69 11.37
CA PRO A 146 -10.58 25.51 11.42
C PRO A 146 -10.01 25.12 10.05
N GLY A 147 -10.71 25.41 8.94
CA GLY A 147 -10.35 24.98 7.58
C GLY A 147 -8.98 25.43 7.08
N ASN A 148 -8.35 26.39 7.77
CA ASN A 148 -7.02 26.91 7.41
C ASN A 148 -5.86 26.00 7.87
N LEU A 149 -6.11 25.02 8.73
CA LEU A 149 -5.09 24.05 9.12
C LEU A 149 -4.99 22.90 8.12
N ARG A 150 -3.76 22.65 7.65
CA ARG A 150 -3.42 21.57 6.72
C ARG A 150 -3.69 20.22 7.36
N ASP A 151 -4.40 19.37 6.62
CA ASP A 151 -4.73 18.02 7.06
C ASP A 151 -3.49 17.11 7.09
N ASN A 152 -3.43 16.19 8.06
CA ASN A 152 -2.32 15.24 8.25
C ASN A 152 -0.94 15.86 8.49
N SER A 153 -0.88 17.16 8.76
CA SER A 153 0.31 17.87 9.24
C SER A 153 0.36 17.87 10.75
N ILE A 154 1.57 18.03 11.28
CA ILE A 154 1.82 18.23 12.70
C ILE A 154 1.88 19.72 12.97
N TYR A 155 1.31 20.12 14.10
CA TYR A 155 1.48 21.46 14.63
C TYR A 155 2.06 21.37 16.03
N LEU A 156 2.90 22.33 16.39
CA LEU A 156 3.21 22.64 17.77
C LEU A 156 2.25 23.74 18.23
N ALA A 157 1.44 23.43 19.23
CA ALA A 157 0.66 24.41 19.96
C ALA A 157 1.55 25.02 21.04
N ALA A 158 2.03 26.24 20.77
CA ALA A 158 2.90 27.00 21.65
C ALA A 158 2.05 27.87 22.60
N VAL A 159 2.45 27.87 23.88
CA VAL A 159 2.03 28.83 24.90
C VAL A 159 3.14 29.87 24.99
N LEU A 160 2.77 31.14 24.90
CA LEU A 160 3.68 32.28 24.92
C LEU A 160 3.41 33.08 26.18
N ASN A 161 4.42 33.18 27.04
CA ASN A 161 4.34 33.89 28.30
C ASN A 161 5.45 34.93 28.42
N ASP A 162 5.19 35.90 29.30
CA ASP A 162 6.11 36.94 29.72
C ASP A 162 6.38 36.71 31.21
N SER A 163 7.65 36.45 31.56
CA SER A 163 8.07 36.13 32.92
C SER A 163 7.76 37.25 33.93
N THR A 164 7.56 38.48 33.46
CA THR A 164 7.18 39.63 34.29
C THR A 164 5.66 39.72 34.54
N ASN A 165 4.86 38.87 33.90
CA ASN A 165 3.39 38.86 33.90
C ASN A 165 2.77 40.21 33.51
N GLN A 166 3.46 41.04 32.72
CA GLN A 166 2.92 42.31 32.23
C GLN A 166 2.06 42.12 30.98
N LYS A 167 2.25 41.02 30.26
CA LYS A 167 1.39 40.57 29.15
C LYS A 167 0.55 39.35 29.50
N ASP A 168 -0.64 39.33 28.90
CA ASP A 168 -1.50 38.14 28.92
C ASP A 168 -0.85 36.97 28.16
N GLU A 169 -1.10 35.76 28.66
CA GLU A 169 -0.73 34.51 28.00
C GLU A 169 -1.35 34.43 26.60
N ASP A 170 -0.51 34.15 25.61
CA ASP A 170 -0.93 34.01 24.22
C ASP A 170 -0.60 32.63 23.66
N TYR A 171 -1.18 32.31 22.51
CA TYR A 171 -1.03 30.98 21.92
C TYR A 171 -0.81 31.05 20.43
N ALA A 172 0.10 30.22 19.94
CA ALA A 172 0.41 30.10 18.54
C ALA A 172 0.38 28.63 18.07
N LEU A 173 0.09 28.43 16.79
CA LEU A 173 0.23 27.15 16.11
C LEU A 173 1.37 27.26 15.11
N ILE A 174 2.38 26.41 15.25
CA ILE A 174 3.51 26.34 14.32
C ILE A 174 3.42 25.02 13.57
N MET A 175 3.26 25.07 12.26
CA MET A 175 3.29 23.86 11.43
C MET A 175 4.72 23.34 11.35
N VAL A 176 4.92 22.05 11.61
CA VAL A 176 6.21 21.39 11.34
C VAL A 176 6.36 21.24 9.82
N PRO A 177 7.42 21.80 9.18
CA PRO A 177 7.59 21.73 7.74
C PRO A 177 7.76 20.29 7.23
N ASP A 178 7.13 19.96 6.10
CA ASP A 178 7.21 18.64 5.46
C ASP A 178 8.15 18.61 4.24
N SER A 179 8.76 19.74 3.87
CA SER A 179 9.72 19.86 2.78
C SER A 179 11.16 19.47 3.18
N ILE A 180 11.43 19.31 4.47
CA ILE A 180 12.72 18.91 5.02
C ILE A 180 12.61 17.56 5.73
N SER A 181 13.74 16.88 5.94
CA SER A 181 13.78 15.71 6.80
C SER A 181 13.33 16.07 8.21
N ARG A 182 12.36 15.32 8.76
CA ARG A 182 11.95 15.50 10.15
C ARG A 182 13.04 15.10 11.15
N PHE A 183 14.01 14.30 10.71
CA PHE A 183 15.15 13.87 11.52
C PHE A 183 16.39 14.67 11.15
N VAL A 184 16.95 15.38 12.12
CA VAL A 184 18.16 16.18 12.01
C VAL A 184 19.31 15.40 12.64
N GLN A 185 20.35 15.14 11.86
CA GLN A 185 21.57 14.53 12.39
C GLN A 185 22.45 15.63 13.01
N LEU A 186 22.78 15.48 14.29
CA LEU A 186 23.61 16.43 15.02
C LEU A 186 25.10 16.08 14.92
N PRO A 187 26.02 17.01 15.24
CA PRO A 187 27.44 16.73 15.35
C PRO A 187 27.73 15.48 16.19
N SER A 188 28.53 14.57 15.63
CA SER A 188 28.90 13.30 16.28
C SER A 188 30.09 13.51 17.20
N LYS A 189 30.13 12.79 18.33
CA LYS A 189 31.16 12.96 19.37
C LYS A 189 31.50 11.62 19.99
N ASP A 190 32.78 11.33 20.18
CA ASP A 190 33.29 10.07 20.78
C ASP A 190 32.71 8.79 20.15
N GLY A 191 32.53 8.78 18.83
CA GLY A 191 31.93 7.67 18.09
C GLY A 191 30.41 7.52 18.28
N LYS A 192 29.78 8.38 19.09
CA LYS A 192 28.32 8.45 19.28
C LYS A 192 27.68 9.31 18.20
N LYS A 193 26.51 8.87 17.75
CA LYS A 193 25.71 9.56 16.74
C LYS A 193 24.44 10.06 17.37
N PHE A 194 24.08 11.30 17.04
CA PHE A 194 22.97 12.00 17.66
C PHE A 194 21.98 12.40 16.59
N ILE A 195 20.70 12.21 16.89
CA ILE A 195 19.59 12.57 16.01
C ILE A 195 18.54 13.30 16.84
N MET A 196 17.88 14.29 16.24
CA MET A 196 16.89 15.13 16.88
C MET A 196 15.69 15.32 15.95
N PHE A 197 14.50 15.47 16.51
CA PHE A 197 13.33 15.85 15.72
C PHE A 197 13.35 17.34 15.40
N VAL A 198 12.88 17.71 14.21
CA VAL A 198 12.57 19.12 13.88
C VAL A 198 11.60 19.71 14.90
N ASP A 199 10.68 18.90 15.44
CA ASP A 199 9.79 19.29 16.53
C ASP A 199 10.55 19.90 17.72
N ASP A 200 11.67 19.30 18.14
CA ASP A 200 12.47 19.82 19.25
C ASP A 200 13.41 20.96 18.82
N VAL A 201 13.83 21.00 17.55
CA VAL A 201 14.54 22.17 16.99
C VAL A 201 13.66 23.41 17.11
N LEU A 202 12.37 23.27 16.80
CA LEU A 202 11.40 24.36 16.99
C LEU A 202 11.26 24.73 18.47
N ARG A 203 11.20 23.75 19.38
CA ARG A 203 11.12 24.01 20.84
C ARG A 203 12.34 24.78 21.34
N TYR A 204 13.53 24.40 20.90
CA TYR A 204 14.78 25.04 21.28
C TYR A 204 14.84 26.51 20.80
N CYS A 205 14.30 26.80 19.61
CA CYS A 205 14.39 28.12 18.97
C CYS A 205 13.10 28.96 19.06
N MET A 206 12.22 28.73 20.04
CA MET A 206 10.96 29.51 20.16
C MET A 206 11.20 31.01 20.39
N SER A 207 12.27 31.38 21.10
CA SER A 207 12.65 32.78 21.33
C SER A 207 12.93 33.54 20.03
N GLU A 208 13.47 32.88 19.01
CA GLU A 208 13.73 33.49 17.69
C GLU A 208 12.45 33.81 16.92
N LEU A 209 11.34 33.12 17.22
CA LEU A 209 10.05 33.33 16.56
C LEU A 209 9.23 34.43 17.22
N PHE A 210 9.25 34.50 18.55
CA PHE A 210 8.31 35.33 19.33
C PHE A 210 8.99 36.32 20.28
N GLY A 211 10.31 36.26 20.46
CA GLY A 211 11.03 37.15 21.37
C GLY A 211 10.87 38.63 21.03
N TRP A 212 10.81 38.98 19.74
CA TRP A 212 10.55 40.35 19.27
C TRP A 212 9.16 40.87 19.66
N MET A 213 8.22 40.00 20.04
CA MET A 213 6.91 40.38 20.56
C MET A 213 6.93 40.59 22.08
N GLY A 214 8.07 40.39 22.76
CA GLY A 214 8.20 40.57 24.21
C GLY A 214 7.80 39.36 25.06
N TYR A 215 7.76 38.15 24.47
CA TYR A 215 7.63 36.90 25.22
C TYR A 215 9.02 36.30 25.47
N ASP A 216 9.21 35.67 26.63
CA ASP A 216 10.50 35.08 27.02
C ASP A 216 10.39 33.64 27.54
N THR A 217 9.17 33.18 27.81
CA THR A 217 8.88 31.85 28.34
C THR A 217 7.94 31.12 27.40
N PHE A 218 8.33 29.89 27.03
CA PHE A 218 7.66 29.12 25.99
C PHE A 218 7.45 27.68 26.43
N SER A 219 6.28 27.14 26.14
CA SER A 219 6.03 25.70 26.16
C SER A 219 5.30 25.31 24.88
N ALA A 220 5.56 24.10 24.36
CA ALA A 220 5.02 23.70 23.06
C ALA A 220 4.66 22.22 23.00
N TYR A 221 3.41 21.98 22.63
CA TYR A 221 2.75 20.69 22.70
C TYR A 221 2.36 20.22 21.31
N THR A 222 2.72 18.99 20.97
CA THR A 222 2.45 18.46 19.64
C THR A 222 0.97 18.14 19.48
N ILE A 223 0.35 18.62 18.39
CA ILE A 223 -1.02 18.29 18.01
C ILE A 223 -1.08 17.79 16.56
N LYS A 224 -2.03 16.91 16.29
CA LYS A 224 -2.31 16.39 14.96
C LYS A 224 -3.82 16.29 14.74
N LEU A 225 -4.28 16.94 13.67
CA LEU A 225 -5.65 16.82 13.20
C LEU A 225 -5.70 15.89 11.99
N THR A 226 -6.62 14.93 12.02
CA THR A 226 -6.95 14.08 10.86
C THR A 226 -8.39 14.33 10.47
N ARG A 227 -8.61 14.74 9.22
CA ARG A 227 -9.92 15.00 8.65
C ARG A 227 -10.35 13.86 7.75
N ASP A 228 -11.66 13.81 7.54
CA ASP A 228 -12.28 12.89 6.60
C ASP A 228 -11.86 13.20 5.16
N ALA A 229 -11.56 12.17 4.37
CA ALA A 229 -11.33 12.32 2.95
C ALA A 229 -12.67 12.57 2.20
N GLU A 230 -12.60 13.09 0.97
CA GLU A 230 -13.75 13.04 0.07
C GLU A 230 -14.19 11.58 -0.10
N LEU A 231 -15.49 11.29 0.10
CA LEU A 231 -16.10 10.02 -0.25
C LEU A 231 -15.94 9.82 -1.76
N ASP A 232 -14.90 9.11 -2.16
CA ASP A 232 -14.92 8.47 -3.46
C ASP A 232 -15.78 7.23 -3.35
N ILE A 233 -16.65 7.02 -4.32
CA ILE A 233 -17.38 5.76 -4.51
C ILE A 233 -16.36 4.59 -4.67
N ASP A 234 -15.11 4.92 -5.04
CA ASP A 234 -14.01 4.00 -5.32
C ASP A 234 -13.06 3.68 -4.16
N HIS A 235 -13.24 4.29 -2.99
CA HIS A 235 -12.68 3.69 -1.78
C HIS A 235 -13.30 2.31 -1.61
N ASP A 236 -12.61 1.46 -0.86
CA ASP A 236 -12.89 0.03 -0.69
C ASP A 236 -14.24 -0.26 0.02
N ILE A 237 -15.31 0.36 -0.44
CA ILE A 237 -16.64 0.50 0.13
C ILE A 237 -17.56 -0.29 -0.80
N SER A 238 -18.25 -1.30 -0.27
CA SER A 238 -19.14 -2.13 -1.10
C SER A 238 -20.34 -1.32 -1.59
N LYS A 239 -20.90 -1.69 -2.75
CA LYS A 239 -22.14 -1.12 -3.26
C LYS A 239 -23.29 -1.21 -2.25
N SER A 240 -23.34 -2.26 -1.42
CA SER A 240 -24.30 -2.38 -0.30
C SER A 240 -24.15 -1.27 0.76
N PHE A 241 -22.95 -0.74 0.91
CA PHE A 241 -22.61 0.34 1.84
C PHE A 241 -23.10 1.67 1.27
N MET A 242 -23.00 1.85 -0.06
CA MET A 242 -23.51 3.03 -0.78
C MET A 242 -25.03 3.00 -1.00
N GLU A 243 -25.64 1.83 -1.18
CA GLU A 243 -27.11 1.68 -1.24
C GLU A 243 -27.79 2.03 0.09
N LEU A 244 -27.09 1.84 1.21
CA LEU A 244 -27.49 2.34 2.53
C LEU A 244 -27.28 3.86 2.69
N MET A 245 -26.50 4.48 1.81
CA MET A 245 -26.23 5.92 1.78
C MET A 245 -27.16 6.60 0.77
N SER A 246 -28.37 6.94 1.19
CA SER A 246 -29.29 7.76 0.39
C SER A 246 -28.67 9.12 0.00
N GLU A 247 -29.25 9.78 -1.01
CA GLU A 247 -28.77 11.07 -1.54
C GLU A 247 -28.61 12.18 -0.48
N SER A 248 -29.27 12.05 0.67
CA SER A 248 -29.23 13.00 1.78
C SER A 248 -27.88 13.09 2.51
N ILE A 249 -26.95 12.14 2.32
CA ILE A 249 -25.61 12.17 2.96
C ILE A 249 -24.58 13.01 2.19
N LYS A 250 -24.83 13.30 0.90
CA LYS A 250 -23.95 14.19 0.08
C LYS A 250 -23.82 15.60 0.68
N LYS A 251 -24.67 15.98 1.65
CA LYS A 251 -24.79 17.34 2.20
C LYS A 251 -23.87 17.66 3.40
N ARG A 252 -23.04 16.74 3.92
CA ARG A 252 -22.09 17.10 5.00
C ARG A 252 -20.87 17.84 4.43
N LYS A 253 -20.53 19.00 5.01
CA LYS A 253 -19.39 19.83 4.58
C LYS A 253 -18.07 19.03 4.66
N LYS A 254 -17.34 19.04 3.55
CA LYS A 254 -15.95 18.56 3.36
C LYS A 254 -15.06 18.90 4.57
N GLY A 255 -14.16 17.98 4.96
CA GLY A 255 -13.10 18.25 5.93
C GLY A 255 -13.52 18.28 7.41
N SER A 256 -14.56 17.54 7.79
CA SER A 256 -14.91 17.35 9.21
C SER A 256 -13.79 16.60 9.95
N PRO A 257 -13.45 16.98 11.20
CA PRO A 257 -12.52 16.22 12.04
C PRO A 257 -12.97 14.78 12.21
N VAL A 258 -12.04 13.83 12.12
CA VAL A 258 -12.28 12.41 12.44
C VAL A 258 -11.54 12.03 13.71
N ARG A 259 -10.32 12.54 13.84
CA ARG A 259 -9.41 12.29 14.95
C ARG A 259 -8.58 13.53 15.29
N PHE A 260 -8.48 13.86 16.57
CA PHE A 260 -7.60 14.88 17.11
C PHE A 260 -6.69 14.22 18.15
N VAL A 261 -5.39 14.28 17.89
CA VAL A 261 -4.37 13.72 18.78
C VAL A 261 -3.55 14.88 19.35
N TYR A 262 -3.28 14.86 20.64
CA TYR A 262 -2.52 15.89 21.33
C TYR A 262 -1.53 15.27 22.33
N ASP A 263 -0.54 16.05 22.75
CA ASP A 263 0.43 15.71 23.78
C ASP A 263 -0.23 15.65 25.17
N ASP A 264 -0.06 14.57 25.92
CA ASP A 264 -0.65 14.37 27.25
C ASP A 264 -0.23 15.44 28.26
N ASP A 265 0.97 16.03 28.09
CA ASP A 265 1.46 17.11 28.96
C ASP A 265 0.82 18.47 28.65
N MET A 266 -0.06 18.55 27.65
CA MET A 266 -0.72 19.80 27.25
C MET A 266 -1.70 20.30 28.32
N PRO A 267 -1.60 21.57 28.76
CA PRO A 267 -2.51 22.14 29.74
C PRO A 267 -3.97 22.06 29.31
N GLU A 268 -4.86 21.74 30.27
CA GLU A 268 -6.29 21.58 30.00
C GLU A 268 -6.93 22.86 29.42
N ALA A 269 -6.43 24.04 29.82
CA ALA A 269 -6.84 25.33 29.29
C ALA A 269 -6.61 25.45 27.77
N LEU A 270 -5.39 25.11 27.32
CA LEU A 270 -5.03 25.07 25.90
C LEU A 270 -5.85 24.01 25.15
N ASN A 271 -6.03 22.82 25.73
CA ASN A 271 -6.87 21.76 25.15
C ASN A 271 -8.33 22.25 24.92
N LYS A 272 -8.94 22.87 25.93
CA LYS A 272 -10.29 23.46 25.83
C LYS A 272 -10.35 24.54 24.74
N LYS A 273 -9.34 25.41 24.65
CA LYS A 273 -9.25 26.47 23.64
C LYS A 273 -9.15 25.89 22.22
N LEU A 274 -8.30 24.89 22.02
CA LEU A 274 -8.15 24.18 20.74
C LEU A 274 -9.43 23.45 20.34
N ASN A 275 -10.06 22.70 21.25
CA ASN A 275 -11.32 21.99 20.95
C ASN A 275 -12.42 22.96 20.49
N ARG A 276 -12.55 24.12 21.15
CA ARG A 276 -13.50 25.17 20.75
C ARG A 276 -13.15 25.76 19.38
N LYS A 277 -11.90 26.20 19.19
CA LYS A 277 -11.45 26.85 17.94
C LYS A 277 -11.50 25.90 16.73
N LEU A 278 -11.18 24.63 16.92
CA LEU A 278 -11.16 23.60 15.87
C LEU A 278 -12.52 22.93 15.64
N LYS A 279 -13.53 23.27 16.45
CA LYS A 279 -14.90 22.70 16.39
C LYS A 279 -14.90 21.17 16.56
N ILE A 280 -14.05 20.68 17.47
CA ILE A 280 -13.97 19.26 17.81
C ILE A 280 -15.15 18.92 18.73
N THR A 281 -15.87 17.86 18.37
CA THR A 281 -17.07 17.41 19.08
C THR A 281 -16.81 16.15 19.90
N LYS A 282 -17.70 15.84 20.86
CA LYS A 282 -17.62 14.59 21.65
C LYS A 282 -17.72 13.31 20.80
N THR A 283 -18.18 13.41 19.55
CA THR A 283 -18.25 12.27 18.61
C THR A 283 -16.95 12.05 17.82
N ASP A 284 -16.01 12.99 17.91
CA ASP A 284 -14.70 12.90 17.29
C ASP A 284 -13.77 12.07 18.18
N ASN A 285 -12.83 11.35 17.56
CA ASN A 285 -11.87 10.59 18.33
C ASN A 285 -10.81 11.55 18.87
N VAL A 286 -10.96 11.98 20.12
CA VAL A 286 -10.03 12.86 20.83
C VAL A 286 -9.17 12.01 21.73
N ARG A 287 -7.85 12.07 21.56
CA ARG A 287 -6.92 11.22 22.29
C ARG A 287 -5.66 11.98 22.67
N GLY A 288 -5.35 11.97 23.96
CA GLY A 288 -4.03 12.32 24.46
C GLY A 288 -3.04 11.18 24.18
N GLY A 289 -1.80 11.54 23.85
CA GLY A 289 -0.73 10.59 23.61
C GLY A 289 0.64 11.21 23.83
N GLY A 290 1.69 10.48 23.45
CA GLY A 290 3.07 10.91 23.72
C GLY A 290 3.49 12.20 23.02
N ARG A 291 4.60 12.77 23.50
CA ARG A 291 5.23 14.01 23.01
C ARG A 291 5.38 14.13 21.50
N TYR A 292 5.72 13.02 20.81
CA TYR A 292 5.91 12.99 19.37
C TYR A 292 4.72 12.29 18.70
N HIS A 293 4.14 12.96 17.69
CA HIS A 293 3.08 12.40 16.86
C HIS A 293 3.56 12.14 15.42
N ASN A 294 2.67 11.62 14.57
CA ASN A 294 2.95 11.40 13.13
C ASN A 294 4.16 10.48 12.88
N PHE A 295 4.15 9.30 13.51
CA PHE A 295 5.22 8.32 13.36
C PHE A 295 5.45 7.84 11.92
N LYS A 296 4.54 8.13 10.97
CA LYS A 296 4.75 7.89 9.53
C LYS A 296 6.11 8.38 9.02
N ASP A 297 6.65 9.46 9.60
CA ASP A 297 7.90 10.04 9.13
C ASP A 297 9.09 9.08 9.37
N PHE A 298 9.00 8.18 10.35
CA PHE A 298 9.99 7.12 10.59
C PHE A 298 10.19 6.17 9.40
N MET A 299 9.26 6.11 8.44
CA MET A 299 9.52 5.39 7.17
C MET A 299 10.77 5.90 6.46
N SER A 300 11.10 7.19 6.65
CA SER A 300 12.28 7.86 6.11
C SER A 300 13.43 7.98 7.11
N PHE A 301 13.38 7.28 8.25
CA PHE A 301 14.43 7.36 9.27
C PHE A 301 15.81 7.07 8.65
N PRO A 302 16.80 7.96 8.87
CA PRO A 302 18.05 7.92 8.15
C PRO A 302 18.89 6.70 8.54
N ASN A 303 19.70 6.22 7.61
CA ASN A 303 20.71 5.23 7.94
C ASN A 303 21.85 5.92 8.71
N MET A 304 21.93 5.66 10.01
CA MET A 304 22.94 6.24 10.88
C MET A 304 24.33 5.58 10.74
N GLY A 305 24.61 4.86 9.66
CA GLY A 305 25.94 4.32 9.35
C GLY A 305 26.30 3.09 10.18
N GLY A 306 25.98 1.91 9.65
CA GLY A 306 26.38 0.59 10.15
C GLY A 306 25.78 -0.50 9.25
N LYS A 307 26.58 -1.49 8.83
CA LYS A 307 26.13 -2.51 7.85
C LYS A 307 24.97 -3.38 8.37
N ASN A 308 24.84 -3.53 9.69
CA ASN A 308 23.84 -4.39 10.34
C ASN A 308 22.63 -3.63 10.88
N LEU A 309 22.55 -2.31 10.66
CA LEU A 309 21.44 -1.49 11.16
C LEU A 309 20.23 -1.47 10.23
N VAL A 310 20.47 -1.76 8.95
CA VAL A 310 19.47 -1.82 7.87
C VAL A 310 19.53 -3.19 7.19
N PHE A 311 18.51 -3.53 6.40
CA PHE A 311 18.61 -4.74 5.58
C PHE A 311 19.80 -4.64 4.63
N ALA A 312 20.50 -5.76 4.42
CA ALA A 312 21.52 -5.84 3.40
C ALA A 312 20.94 -5.39 2.04
N LYS A 313 21.74 -4.59 1.31
CA LYS A 313 21.38 -4.17 -0.05
C LYS A 313 21.30 -5.41 -0.92
N THR A 314 20.13 -5.63 -1.50
CA THR A 314 19.88 -6.69 -2.49
C THR A 314 19.92 -6.05 -3.87
N TYR A 315 20.79 -6.56 -4.74
CA TYR A 315 20.84 -6.13 -6.13
C TYR A 315 19.96 -7.06 -6.96
N PRO A 316 19.13 -6.55 -7.88
CA PRO A 316 18.32 -7.45 -8.70
C PRO A 316 19.20 -8.40 -9.51
N ASN A 317 18.86 -9.69 -9.49
CA ASN A 317 19.51 -10.73 -10.27
C ASN A 317 19.26 -10.52 -11.77
N LYS A 318 20.20 -11.00 -12.58
CA LYS A 318 20.05 -11.03 -14.04
C LYS A 318 19.07 -12.15 -14.41
N HIS A 319 18.23 -11.91 -15.40
CA HIS A 319 17.37 -12.94 -15.95
C HIS A 319 18.21 -13.89 -16.82
N PRO A 320 18.16 -15.22 -16.62
CA PRO A 320 19.02 -16.18 -17.31
C PRO A 320 18.82 -16.17 -18.83
N GLU A 321 17.60 -15.94 -19.30
CA GLU A 321 17.28 -15.90 -20.73
C GLU A 321 17.53 -14.54 -21.40
N ILE A 322 17.72 -13.47 -20.61
CA ILE A 322 17.92 -12.11 -21.15
C ILE A 322 19.35 -11.65 -20.82
N SER A 323 20.28 -12.06 -21.68
CA SER A 323 21.68 -11.64 -21.59
C SER A 323 21.90 -10.24 -22.16
N HIS A 324 23.02 -9.61 -21.80
CA HIS A 324 23.37 -8.30 -22.35
C HIS A 324 23.47 -8.35 -23.88
N ASN A 325 23.04 -7.26 -24.53
CA ASN A 325 23.07 -7.07 -25.99
C ASN A 325 22.24 -8.08 -26.80
N THR A 326 21.22 -8.69 -26.19
CA THR A 326 20.23 -9.50 -26.92
C THR A 326 18.92 -8.75 -27.11
N SER A 327 18.23 -9.03 -28.21
CA SER A 327 16.85 -8.54 -28.43
C SER A 327 15.90 -9.27 -27.49
N ILE A 328 15.20 -8.52 -26.65
CA ILE A 328 14.19 -9.04 -25.74
C ILE A 328 12.97 -9.49 -26.55
N ILE A 329 12.61 -8.77 -27.62
CA ILE A 329 11.50 -9.15 -28.51
C ILE A 329 11.76 -10.52 -29.16
N ASP A 330 12.97 -10.75 -29.66
CA ASP A 330 13.33 -12.03 -30.28
C ASP A 330 13.32 -13.15 -29.22
N LYS A 331 13.76 -12.90 -27.98
CA LYS A 331 13.64 -13.87 -26.88
C LYS A 331 12.19 -14.22 -26.53
N ILE A 332 11.29 -13.24 -26.48
CA ILE A 332 9.85 -13.49 -26.28
C ILE A 332 9.25 -14.29 -27.44
N SER A 333 9.83 -14.20 -28.64
CA SER A 333 9.39 -15.01 -29.79
C SER A 333 9.80 -16.48 -29.70
N GLU A 334 10.91 -16.77 -28.99
CA GLU A 334 11.41 -18.13 -28.75
C GLU A 334 10.60 -18.86 -27.66
N GLY A 335 10.17 -18.13 -26.62
CA GLY A 335 9.40 -18.67 -25.49
C GLY A 335 8.83 -17.58 -24.60
N ASP A 336 7.86 -17.94 -23.76
CA ASP A 336 7.32 -17.03 -22.75
C ASP A 336 8.37 -16.79 -21.65
N ILE A 337 8.45 -15.57 -21.14
CA ILE A 337 9.40 -15.16 -20.10
C ILE A 337 8.64 -14.58 -18.90
N MET A 338 9.06 -14.90 -17.68
CA MET A 338 8.51 -14.32 -16.46
C MET A 338 9.56 -13.45 -15.75
N LEU A 339 9.17 -12.24 -15.37
CA LEU A 339 9.99 -11.37 -14.53
C LEU A 339 9.42 -11.30 -13.12
N HIS A 340 10.29 -11.46 -12.11
CA HIS A 340 9.94 -11.47 -10.70
C HIS A 340 10.58 -10.29 -9.96
N TYR A 341 9.81 -9.25 -9.69
CA TYR A 341 10.26 -8.10 -8.91
C TYR A 341 10.14 -8.38 -7.40
N PRO A 342 10.97 -7.77 -6.54
CA PRO A 342 12.19 -7.02 -6.84
C PRO A 342 13.43 -7.93 -7.05
N TYR A 343 13.24 -9.25 -7.15
CA TYR A 343 14.33 -10.21 -7.29
C TYR A 343 15.11 -10.06 -8.59
N GLN A 344 14.43 -9.62 -9.65
CA GLN A 344 14.99 -9.28 -10.96
C GLN A 344 14.70 -7.82 -11.28
N SER A 345 15.43 -7.28 -12.25
CA SER A 345 15.39 -5.84 -12.54
C SER A 345 14.15 -5.43 -13.35
N PHE A 346 13.46 -4.38 -12.90
CA PHE A 346 12.43 -3.71 -13.72
C PHE A 346 13.01 -3.07 -15.00
N GLN A 347 14.33 -2.92 -15.08
CA GLN A 347 15.01 -2.38 -16.23
C GLN A 347 14.74 -3.19 -17.52
N TYR A 348 14.43 -4.49 -17.43
CA TYR A 348 14.07 -5.31 -18.59
C TYR A 348 12.81 -4.81 -19.32
N ILE A 349 11.81 -4.29 -18.59
CA ILE A 349 10.61 -3.69 -19.21
C ILE A 349 10.96 -2.37 -19.89
N VAL A 350 11.82 -1.56 -19.26
CA VAL A 350 12.29 -0.30 -19.84
C VAL A 350 13.12 -0.57 -21.10
N ASP A 351 13.99 -1.58 -21.07
CA ASP A 351 14.83 -1.95 -22.21
C ASP A 351 14.00 -2.56 -23.35
N LEU A 352 12.98 -3.36 -23.05
CA LEU A 352 12.02 -3.84 -24.05
C LEU A 352 11.27 -2.67 -24.72
N LEU A 353 10.86 -1.66 -23.95
CA LEU A 353 10.25 -0.45 -24.51
C LEU A 353 11.24 0.38 -25.33
N ARG A 354 12.50 0.49 -24.90
CA ARG A 354 13.56 1.18 -25.65
C ARG A 354 13.84 0.48 -26.98
N GLU A 355 13.99 -0.84 -26.96
CA GLU A 355 14.13 -1.67 -28.15
C GLU A 355 12.92 -1.47 -29.08
N ALA A 356 11.70 -1.62 -28.56
CA ALA A 356 10.47 -1.41 -29.32
C ALA A 356 10.32 0.03 -29.83
N SER A 357 10.95 1.02 -29.18
CA SER A 357 10.91 2.43 -29.59
C SER A 357 11.81 2.73 -30.79
N ILE A 358 12.82 1.90 -31.08
CA ILE A 358 13.78 2.11 -32.18
C ILE A 358 13.69 1.03 -33.27
N ASP A 359 13.15 -0.16 -32.99
CA ASP A 359 13.01 -1.22 -33.98
C ASP A 359 12.15 -0.74 -35.19
N PRO A 360 12.69 -0.74 -36.42
CA PRO A 360 11.99 -0.30 -37.63
C PRO A 360 10.80 -1.21 -38.01
N LYS A 361 10.77 -2.45 -37.51
CA LYS A 361 9.66 -3.40 -37.72
C LYS A 361 8.50 -3.10 -36.78
N VAL A 362 8.71 -2.44 -35.65
CA VAL A 362 7.65 -2.09 -34.70
C VAL A 362 6.79 -0.96 -35.26
N ARG A 363 5.47 -1.16 -35.24
CA ARG A 363 4.49 -0.23 -35.80
C ARG A 363 3.60 0.43 -34.75
N ALA A 364 3.32 -0.26 -33.64
CA ALA A 364 2.49 0.31 -32.59
C ALA A 364 2.87 -0.21 -31.20
N ILE A 365 2.68 0.62 -30.18
CA ILE A 365 2.84 0.27 -28.78
C ILE A 365 1.58 0.74 -28.03
N LYS A 366 0.92 -0.17 -27.30
CA LYS A 366 -0.20 0.15 -26.42
C LYS A 366 0.18 -0.17 -24.98
N MET A 367 -0.17 0.70 -24.03
CA MET A 367 0.20 0.50 -22.62
C MET A 367 -0.83 1.10 -21.66
N THR A 368 -1.02 0.47 -20.50
CA THR A 368 -1.88 0.98 -19.42
C THR A 368 -1.06 1.60 -18.29
N PHE A 369 -1.40 2.81 -17.87
CA PHE A 369 -0.81 3.51 -16.74
C PHE A 369 -1.89 3.84 -15.69
N TYR A 370 -1.65 3.36 -14.47
CA TYR A 370 -2.43 3.75 -13.32
C TYR A 370 -1.81 4.95 -12.58
N ARG A 371 -0.48 4.97 -12.46
CA ARG A 371 0.32 6.03 -11.83
C ARG A 371 1.66 6.16 -12.55
N ALA A 372 2.00 7.37 -12.96
CA ALA A 372 3.31 7.70 -13.52
C ALA A 372 4.26 8.19 -12.42
N ALA A 373 5.49 7.68 -12.38
CA ALA A 373 6.54 8.33 -11.59
C ALA A 373 6.83 9.73 -12.16
N ARG A 374 7.25 10.69 -11.31
CA ARG A 374 7.61 12.04 -11.77
C ARG A 374 8.70 12.03 -12.85
N ASP A 375 9.66 11.11 -12.73
CA ASP A 375 10.74 10.88 -13.71
C ASP A 375 10.64 9.45 -14.26
N SER A 376 9.61 9.17 -15.06
CA SER A 376 9.37 7.82 -15.59
C SER A 376 10.15 7.55 -16.88
N ASN A 377 11.09 6.60 -16.82
CA ASN A 377 11.81 6.11 -18.01
C ASN A 377 10.88 5.37 -18.97
N VAL A 378 9.83 4.73 -18.44
CA VAL A 378 8.76 4.12 -19.24
C VAL A 378 8.10 5.17 -20.13
N ILE A 379 7.70 6.32 -19.58
CA ILE A 379 7.06 7.39 -20.36
C ILE A 379 8.02 8.00 -21.36
N ASN A 380 9.28 8.23 -20.98
CA ASN A 380 10.29 8.74 -21.90
C ASN A 380 10.52 7.79 -23.09
N ALA A 381 10.50 6.46 -22.86
CA ALA A 381 10.61 5.48 -23.94
C ALA A 381 9.40 5.51 -24.90
N LEU A 382 8.19 5.74 -24.38
CA LEU A 382 6.99 5.90 -25.19
C LEU A 382 7.00 7.19 -26.02
N ILE A 383 7.45 8.30 -25.44
CA ILE A 383 7.68 9.55 -26.18
C ILE A 383 8.68 9.31 -27.31
N ASN A 384 9.79 8.63 -27.03
CA ASN A 384 10.78 8.30 -28.06
C ASN A 384 10.17 7.40 -29.16
N ALA A 385 9.30 6.45 -28.82
CA ALA A 385 8.62 5.62 -29.80
C ALA A 385 7.72 6.46 -30.73
N ALA A 386 6.97 7.42 -30.19
CA ALA A 386 6.13 8.33 -30.97
C ALA A 386 6.96 9.20 -31.91
N ARG A 387 8.07 9.78 -31.43
CA ARG A 387 9.05 10.53 -32.25
C ARG A 387 9.64 9.70 -33.38
N ASN A 388 9.83 8.39 -33.17
CA ASN A 388 10.25 7.44 -34.20
C ASN A 388 9.09 6.95 -35.09
N GLY A 389 7.96 7.66 -35.13
CA GLY A 389 6.83 7.41 -36.04
C GLY A 389 5.98 6.19 -35.69
N LYS A 390 6.09 5.66 -34.47
CA LYS A 390 5.29 4.50 -34.01
C LYS A 390 3.95 4.99 -33.49
N TYR A 391 2.88 4.23 -33.75
CA TYR A 391 1.57 4.54 -33.19
C TYR A 391 1.54 4.16 -31.71
N VAL A 392 1.67 5.15 -30.83
CA VAL A 392 1.64 4.94 -29.38
C VAL A 392 0.26 5.25 -28.83
N THR A 393 -0.28 4.34 -28.02
CA THR A 393 -1.57 4.52 -27.32
C THR A 393 -1.42 4.22 -25.84
N VAL A 394 -1.85 5.15 -25.01
CA VAL A 394 -1.72 5.04 -23.56
C VAL A 394 -3.08 5.21 -22.89
N PHE A 395 -3.46 4.25 -22.04
CA PHE A 395 -4.52 4.49 -21.06
C PHE A 395 -3.90 5.16 -19.84
N LEU A 396 -4.36 6.34 -19.45
CA LEU A 396 -3.86 7.06 -18.27
C LEU A 396 -5.01 7.48 -17.36
N GLU A 397 -5.03 6.97 -16.12
CA GLU A 397 -6.03 7.34 -15.13
C GLU A 397 -5.74 8.73 -14.54
N ILE A 398 -6.43 9.77 -15.03
CA ILE A 398 -6.22 11.15 -14.56
C ILE A 398 -6.74 11.32 -13.11
N GLN A 399 -7.75 10.53 -12.71
CA GLN A 399 -8.40 10.63 -11.39
C GLN A 399 -7.69 9.84 -10.27
N ALA A 400 -6.43 9.43 -10.46
CA ALA A 400 -5.67 8.76 -9.42
C ALA A 400 -5.26 9.75 -8.31
N ARG A 401 -5.96 9.71 -7.17
CA ARG A 401 -5.65 10.55 -5.99
C ARG A 401 -4.19 10.47 -5.58
N PHE A 402 -3.66 11.61 -5.12
CA PHE A 402 -2.27 11.88 -4.71
C PHE A 402 -1.27 12.13 -5.85
N ASP A 403 -1.54 11.64 -7.07
CA ASP A 403 -0.65 11.79 -8.24
C ASP A 403 -1.29 12.64 -9.36
N GLU A 404 -2.44 13.28 -9.11
CA GLU A 404 -3.21 14.07 -10.09
C GLU A 404 -2.34 15.06 -10.86
N LYS A 405 -1.48 15.82 -10.15
CA LYS A 405 -0.57 16.78 -10.79
C LYS A 405 0.42 16.11 -11.75
N ALA A 406 0.94 14.94 -11.38
CA ALA A 406 1.90 14.19 -12.21
C ALA A 406 1.21 13.56 -13.42
N ASN A 407 0.04 12.95 -13.23
CA ASN A 407 -0.73 12.35 -14.33
C ASN A 407 -1.23 13.43 -15.31
N ILE A 408 -1.67 14.61 -14.83
CA ILE A 408 -2.05 15.73 -15.70
C ILE A 408 -0.83 16.24 -16.49
N TYR A 409 0.32 16.41 -15.84
CA TYR A 409 1.55 16.82 -16.52
C TYR A 409 1.93 15.83 -17.64
N TRP A 410 1.99 14.53 -17.32
CA TRP A 410 2.35 13.51 -18.29
C TRP A 410 1.33 13.34 -19.41
N SER A 411 0.03 13.48 -19.13
CA SER A 411 -1.01 13.46 -20.17
C SER A 411 -0.75 14.51 -21.24
N ARG A 412 -0.49 15.77 -20.81
CA ARG A 412 -0.21 16.88 -21.74
C ARG A 412 1.03 16.62 -22.57
N LYS A 413 2.12 16.23 -21.89
CA LYS A 413 3.41 15.96 -22.54
C LYS A 413 3.33 14.79 -23.54
N LEU A 414 2.54 13.76 -23.26
CA LEU A 414 2.32 12.65 -24.19
C LEU A 414 1.49 13.08 -25.39
N GLU A 415 0.42 13.85 -25.19
CA GLU A 415 -0.42 14.38 -26.27
C GLU A 415 0.37 15.30 -27.22
N GLU A 416 1.23 16.18 -26.67
CA GLU A 416 2.12 17.06 -27.44
C GLU A 416 3.07 16.28 -28.37
N GLU A 417 3.47 15.07 -27.98
CA GLU A 417 4.36 14.19 -28.74
C GLU A 417 3.60 13.24 -29.70
N GLY A 418 2.29 13.44 -29.87
CA GLY A 418 1.45 12.64 -30.78
C GLY A 418 1.00 11.29 -30.24
N VAL A 419 1.12 11.06 -28.92
CA VAL A 419 0.62 9.83 -28.28
C VAL A 419 -0.89 9.93 -28.09
N LYS A 420 -1.62 8.87 -28.50
CA LYS A 420 -3.06 8.78 -28.28
C LYS A 420 -3.36 8.44 -26.82
N ILE A 421 -4.06 9.32 -26.11
CA ILE A 421 -4.52 9.06 -24.74
C ILE A 421 -5.95 8.50 -24.74
N ILE A 422 -6.14 7.32 -24.14
CA ILE A 422 -7.46 6.76 -23.84
C ILE A 422 -7.89 7.33 -22.48
N LYS A 423 -8.99 8.08 -22.48
CA LYS A 423 -9.58 8.67 -21.26
C LYS A 423 -10.41 7.63 -20.51
N THR A 424 -10.42 7.74 -19.18
CA THR A 424 -11.23 6.87 -18.31
C THR A 424 -12.72 7.02 -18.60
N LEU A 425 -13.43 5.89 -18.67
CA LEU A 425 -14.90 5.88 -18.73
C LEU A 425 -15.47 6.19 -17.33
N PRO A 426 -16.45 7.11 -17.21
CA PRO A 426 -17.09 7.39 -15.93
C PRO A 426 -17.63 6.10 -15.27
N GLY A 427 -17.21 5.83 -14.04
CA GLY A 427 -17.66 4.68 -13.25
C GLY A 427 -16.88 3.38 -13.42
N PHE A 428 -15.85 3.33 -14.29
CA PHE A 428 -14.95 2.19 -14.41
C PHE A 428 -13.49 2.60 -14.33
N LYS A 429 -12.71 1.89 -13.52
CA LYS A 429 -11.25 2.08 -13.43
C LYS A 429 -10.51 0.95 -14.12
N VAL A 430 -9.49 1.27 -14.92
CA VAL A 430 -8.58 0.27 -15.46
C VAL A 430 -7.47 0.00 -14.48
N HIS A 431 -7.45 -1.22 -13.95
CA HIS A 431 -6.43 -1.69 -13.02
C HIS A 431 -5.64 -2.88 -13.59
N SER A 432 -5.90 -3.26 -14.84
CA SER A 432 -5.04 -4.17 -15.60
C SER A 432 -3.71 -3.49 -15.93
N LYS A 433 -2.60 -4.23 -15.90
CA LYS A 433 -1.27 -3.74 -16.27
C LYS A 433 -0.76 -4.49 -17.46
N LEU A 434 -0.95 -3.84 -18.61
CA LEU A 434 -0.79 -4.43 -19.92
C LEU A 434 0.13 -3.54 -20.76
N MET A 435 0.96 -4.21 -21.54
CA MET A 435 1.69 -3.62 -22.66
C MET A 435 1.48 -4.52 -23.87
N LEU A 436 1.38 -3.93 -25.05
CA LEU A 436 1.25 -4.63 -26.31
C LEU A 436 2.12 -3.94 -27.37
N ILE A 437 3.04 -4.69 -27.96
CA ILE A 437 3.89 -4.25 -29.06
C ILE A 437 3.43 -4.97 -30.32
N ARG A 438 3.13 -4.20 -31.38
CA ARG A 438 2.81 -4.75 -32.72
C ARG A 438 4.02 -4.56 -33.63
N ARG A 439 4.60 -5.67 -34.07
CA ARG A 439 5.75 -5.73 -34.99
C ARG A 439 5.31 -6.31 -36.33
N LYS A 440 5.88 -5.82 -37.44
CA LYS A 440 5.61 -6.29 -38.80
C LYS A 440 6.72 -7.27 -39.18
N GLU A 441 6.39 -8.56 -39.29
CA GLU A 441 7.34 -9.63 -39.60
C GLU A 441 6.84 -10.43 -40.80
N SER A 442 7.68 -10.59 -41.83
CA SER A 442 7.33 -11.30 -43.06
C SER A 442 5.94 -10.91 -43.63
N GLY A 443 5.65 -9.61 -43.63
CA GLY A 443 4.37 -9.06 -44.10
C GLY A 443 3.19 -9.23 -43.15
N LYS A 444 3.32 -9.88 -41.99
CA LYS A 444 2.23 -10.13 -41.03
C LYS A 444 2.40 -9.29 -39.76
N ASN A 445 1.29 -9.00 -39.09
CA ASN A 445 1.33 -8.38 -37.76
C ASN A 445 1.58 -9.48 -36.72
N VAL A 446 2.67 -9.35 -35.98
CA VAL A 446 3.00 -10.17 -34.82
C VAL A 446 2.88 -9.28 -33.58
N TYR A 447 2.37 -9.87 -32.50
CA TYR A 447 2.09 -9.15 -31.26
C TYR A 447 2.88 -9.77 -30.12
N TYR A 448 3.46 -8.90 -29.30
CA TYR A 448 4.15 -9.25 -28.06
C TYR A 448 3.46 -8.52 -26.92
N ALA A 449 3.12 -9.23 -25.85
CA ALA A 449 2.41 -8.64 -24.72
C ALA A 449 3.20 -8.78 -23.42
N ASN A 450 3.06 -7.77 -22.56
CA ASN A 450 3.36 -7.92 -21.13
C ASN A 450 2.05 -7.89 -20.34
N ILE A 451 1.91 -8.79 -19.38
CA ILE A 451 0.81 -8.82 -18.42
C ILE A 451 1.41 -8.90 -17.03
N SER A 452 1.17 -7.89 -16.20
CA SER A 452 1.76 -7.80 -14.86
C SER A 452 0.73 -7.74 -13.74
N THR A 453 1.09 -8.26 -12.57
CA THR A 453 0.34 -8.08 -11.33
C THR A 453 0.48 -6.66 -10.77
N GLY A 454 1.61 -6.00 -11.08
CA GLY A 454 2.05 -4.73 -10.54
C GLY A 454 1.98 -3.57 -11.52
N ASN A 455 2.10 -2.34 -11.02
CA ASN A 455 2.17 -1.14 -11.86
C ASN A 455 3.53 -1.02 -12.58
N PHE A 456 3.53 -0.37 -13.74
CA PHE A 456 4.75 0.02 -14.45
C PHE A 456 5.41 1.24 -13.79
N ASN A 457 5.91 1.05 -12.58
CA ASN A 457 6.55 2.10 -11.80
C ASN A 457 7.85 1.58 -11.16
N GLU A 458 8.95 2.19 -11.58
CA GLU A 458 10.33 1.84 -11.23
C GLU A 458 10.60 1.93 -9.72
N SER A 459 9.93 2.86 -9.03
CA SER A 459 10.10 3.03 -7.59
C SER A 459 9.40 1.92 -6.79
N THR A 460 8.18 1.56 -7.19
CA THR A 460 7.42 0.49 -6.52
C THR A 460 8.01 -0.88 -6.81
N ALA A 461 8.54 -1.12 -8.01
CA ALA A 461 9.16 -2.40 -8.37
C ALA A 461 10.39 -2.78 -7.51
N LYS A 462 10.96 -1.83 -6.73
CA LYS A 462 12.05 -2.10 -5.77
C LYS A 462 11.57 -2.67 -4.44
N VAL A 463 10.29 -2.51 -4.10
CA VAL A 463 9.73 -2.90 -2.80
C VAL A 463 8.49 -3.79 -2.91
N TYR A 464 7.81 -3.80 -4.06
CA TYR A 464 6.65 -4.65 -4.33
C TYR A 464 7.13 -5.95 -4.98
N ALA A 465 6.72 -7.08 -4.40
CA ALA A 465 6.94 -8.39 -4.98
C ALA A 465 5.84 -8.67 -6.02
N ASP A 466 6.18 -8.48 -7.29
CA ASP A 466 5.28 -8.52 -8.44
C ASP A 466 5.82 -9.42 -9.54
N ASP A 467 4.91 -10.03 -10.28
CA ASP A 467 5.21 -10.97 -11.36
C ASP A 467 4.75 -10.38 -12.70
N SER A 468 5.49 -10.64 -13.78
CA SER A 468 5.30 -10.01 -15.08
C SER A 468 5.56 -10.99 -16.21
N LEU A 469 4.49 -11.43 -16.88
CA LEU A 469 4.56 -12.36 -18.01
C LEU A 469 4.82 -11.59 -19.31
N LEU A 470 5.85 -11.97 -20.05
CA LEU A 470 6.14 -11.56 -21.42
C LEU A 470 5.82 -12.73 -22.37
N THR A 471 5.00 -12.49 -23.39
CA THR A 471 4.51 -13.58 -24.26
C THR A 471 4.28 -13.13 -25.71
N ALA A 472 4.58 -14.02 -26.65
CA ALA A 472 4.18 -13.93 -28.06
C ALA A 472 2.99 -14.86 -28.39
N HIS A 473 2.39 -15.53 -27.40
CA HIS A 473 1.30 -16.49 -27.60
C HIS A 473 0.10 -15.81 -28.28
N LYS A 474 -0.17 -16.20 -29.53
CA LYS A 474 -1.16 -15.55 -30.42
C LYS A 474 -2.54 -15.37 -29.79
N GLY A 475 -3.04 -16.35 -29.04
CA GLY A 475 -4.33 -16.26 -28.34
C GLY A 475 -4.37 -15.13 -27.30
N ILE A 476 -3.41 -15.12 -26.37
CA ILE A 476 -3.25 -14.10 -25.35
C ILE A 476 -3.02 -12.72 -25.97
N THR A 477 -2.09 -12.59 -26.92
CA THR A 477 -1.71 -11.29 -27.48
C THR A 477 -2.84 -10.67 -28.32
N THR A 478 -3.61 -11.49 -29.03
CA THR A 478 -4.84 -11.05 -29.71
C THR A 478 -5.87 -10.53 -28.71
N GLU A 479 -6.07 -11.23 -27.59
CA GLU A 479 -7.02 -10.84 -26.56
C GLU A 479 -6.59 -9.59 -25.77
N VAL A 480 -5.30 -9.38 -25.57
CA VAL A 480 -4.78 -8.10 -25.04
C VAL A 480 -5.10 -6.96 -26.00
N ASN A 481 -4.94 -7.15 -27.31
CA ASN A 481 -5.33 -6.13 -28.28
C ASN A 481 -6.85 -5.84 -28.26
N MET A 482 -7.67 -6.89 -28.14
CA MET A 482 -9.13 -6.76 -27.99
C MET A 482 -9.50 -5.98 -26.74
N LEU A 483 -8.77 -6.17 -25.63
CA LEU A 483 -9.00 -5.44 -24.39
C LEU A 483 -8.65 -3.95 -24.52
N PHE A 484 -7.60 -3.59 -25.25
CA PHE A 484 -7.34 -2.18 -25.58
C PHE A 484 -8.45 -1.57 -26.44
N HIS A 485 -9.01 -2.31 -27.40
CA HIS A 485 -10.16 -1.84 -28.17
C HIS A 485 -11.41 -1.67 -27.30
N LEU A 486 -11.60 -2.52 -26.30
CA LEU A 486 -12.68 -2.40 -25.33
C LEU A 486 -12.55 -1.12 -24.47
N PHE A 487 -11.32 -0.73 -24.13
CA PHE A 487 -11.07 0.54 -23.43
C PHE A 487 -11.40 1.75 -24.31
N GLU A 488 -11.23 1.64 -25.63
CA GLU A 488 -11.60 2.70 -26.58
C GLU A 488 -13.11 2.75 -26.86
N SER A 489 -13.79 1.61 -26.87
CA SER A 489 -15.23 1.50 -27.17
C SER A 489 -15.88 0.36 -26.37
N PRO A 490 -16.52 0.65 -25.22
CA PRO A 490 -17.02 -0.37 -24.28
C PRO A 490 -18.33 -1.05 -24.69
N TYR A 491 -18.96 -0.62 -25.79
CA TYR A 491 -20.37 -0.94 -26.08
C TYR A 491 -20.63 -2.39 -26.48
N ASN A 492 -19.60 -3.16 -26.87
CA ASN A 492 -19.76 -4.57 -27.19
C ASN A 492 -18.58 -5.40 -26.65
N PRO A 493 -18.69 -6.01 -25.46
CA PRO A 493 -17.60 -6.75 -24.86
C PRO A 493 -17.29 -8.00 -25.67
N PRO A 494 -16.05 -8.19 -26.14
CA PRO A 494 -15.69 -9.38 -26.89
C PRO A 494 -15.67 -10.61 -25.99
N LYS A 495 -15.83 -11.79 -26.59
CA LYS A 495 -15.66 -13.06 -25.89
C LYS A 495 -14.18 -13.39 -25.77
N PHE A 496 -13.68 -13.49 -24.55
CA PHE A 496 -12.33 -13.93 -24.24
C PHE A 496 -12.30 -15.45 -24.02
N LYS A 497 -11.40 -16.15 -24.72
CA LYS A 497 -11.15 -17.59 -24.61
C LYS A 497 -10.01 -17.90 -23.64
N HIS A 498 -8.99 -17.04 -23.59
CA HIS A 498 -7.77 -17.25 -22.80
C HIS A 498 -7.78 -16.40 -21.53
N LEU A 499 -7.87 -15.08 -21.69
CA LEU A 499 -7.89 -14.11 -20.61
C LEU A 499 -9.21 -14.17 -19.83
N ILE A 500 -9.10 -13.99 -18.52
CA ILE A 500 -10.24 -13.80 -17.64
C ILE A 500 -10.32 -12.31 -17.32
N VAL A 501 -11.39 -11.65 -17.76
CA VAL A 501 -11.51 -10.18 -17.70
C VAL A 501 -12.69 -9.77 -16.81
N ALA A 502 -12.42 -8.85 -15.88
CA ALA A 502 -13.43 -8.12 -15.12
C ALA A 502 -13.80 -6.81 -15.86
N PRO A 503 -15.01 -6.25 -15.68
CA PRO A 503 -16.07 -6.65 -14.76
C PRO A 503 -17.04 -7.72 -15.28
N TYR A 504 -16.69 -8.43 -16.36
CA TYR A 504 -17.60 -9.34 -17.04
C TYR A 504 -17.74 -10.69 -16.33
N TYR A 505 -16.87 -11.66 -16.63
CA TYR A 505 -17.05 -13.05 -16.23
C TYR A 505 -16.05 -13.52 -15.17
N MET A 506 -15.15 -12.64 -14.70
CA MET A 506 -14.02 -13.04 -13.85
C MET A 506 -14.43 -13.85 -12.60
N ARG A 507 -15.42 -13.36 -11.84
CA ARG A 507 -15.91 -14.09 -10.65
C ARG A 507 -16.45 -15.47 -11.04
N ASN A 508 -17.27 -15.54 -12.07
CA ASN A 508 -17.90 -16.79 -12.51
C ASN A 508 -16.87 -17.78 -13.06
N SER A 509 -15.83 -17.30 -13.75
CA SER A 509 -14.72 -18.14 -14.23
C SER A 509 -13.99 -18.84 -13.08
N PHE A 510 -13.66 -18.13 -12.00
CA PHE A 510 -13.04 -18.76 -10.83
C PHE A 510 -14.00 -19.67 -10.05
N ILE A 511 -15.28 -19.30 -9.94
CA ILE A 511 -16.32 -20.18 -9.36
C ILE A 511 -16.44 -21.48 -10.17
N ASN A 512 -16.35 -21.42 -11.50
CA ASN A 512 -16.40 -22.59 -12.37
C ASN A 512 -15.19 -23.49 -12.23
N LYS A 513 -14.00 -22.92 -11.99
CA LYS A 513 -12.80 -23.71 -11.65
C LYS A 513 -12.97 -24.40 -10.30
N LEU A 514 -13.46 -23.70 -9.28
CA LEU A 514 -13.79 -24.32 -7.99
C LEU A 514 -14.88 -25.41 -8.13
N ASN A 515 -15.85 -25.24 -9.02
CA ASN A 515 -16.84 -26.27 -9.34
C ASN A 515 -16.20 -27.52 -9.94
N ALA A 516 -15.18 -27.36 -10.80
CA ALA A 516 -14.45 -28.49 -11.36
C ALA A 516 -13.71 -29.26 -10.26
N GLU A 517 -12.97 -28.56 -9.38
CA GLU A 517 -12.30 -29.20 -8.24
C GLU A 517 -13.28 -29.92 -7.31
N ILE A 518 -14.47 -29.34 -7.07
CA ILE A 518 -15.53 -30.01 -6.28
C ILE A 518 -15.97 -31.33 -6.94
N ARG A 519 -16.14 -31.35 -8.27
CA ARG A 519 -16.50 -32.58 -8.99
C ARG A 519 -15.38 -33.60 -8.92
N ASN A 520 -14.13 -33.16 -9.09
CA ASN A 520 -12.96 -34.03 -9.00
C ASN A 520 -12.87 -34.68 -7.61
N ALA A 521 -12.94 -33.89 -6.55
CA ALA A 521 -12.90 -34.40 -5.17
C ALA A 521 -14.00 -35.43 -4.88
N LYS A 522 -15.24 -35.16 -5.33
CA LYS A 522 -16.37 -36.10 -5.17
C LYS A 522 -16.18 -37.41 -5.93
N ASN A 523 -15.43 -37.39 -7.03
CA ASN A 523 -15.12 -38.55 -7.85
C ASN A 523 -13.83 -39.24 -7.42
N GLY A 524 -13.22 -38.86 -6.29
CA GLY A 524 -11.96 -39.44 -5.81
C GLY A 524 -10.72 -39.05 -6.62
N LYS A 525 -10.83 -38.03 -7.48
CA LYS A 525 -9.75 -37.49 -8.32
C LYS A 525 -8.91 -36.46 -7.57
N GLU A 526 -7.73 -36.15 -8.10
CA GLU A 526 -6.87 -35.12 -7.53
C GLU A 526 -7.55 -33.75 -7.55
N ALA A 527 -7.70 -33.13 -6.38
CA ALA A 527 -8.42 -31.89 -6.21
C ALA A 527 -7.80 -31.01 -5.12
N TRP A 528 -7.15 -29.93 -5.55
CA TRP A 528 -6.56 -28.93 -4.66
C TRP A 528 -6.51 -27.55 -5.32
N VAL A 529 -6.37 -26.50 -4.50
CA VAL A 529 -6.29 -25.11 -4.94
C VAL A 529 -5.21 -24.38 -4.15
N ILE A 530 -4.37 -23.61 -4.84
CA ILE A 530 -3.42 -22.66 -4.22
C ILE A 530 -3.78 -21.25 -4.67
N LEU A 531 -3.99 -20.35 -3.72
CA LEU A 531 -4.33 -18.95 -3.97
C LEU A 531 -3.29 -18.05 -3.32
N LYS A 532 -2.68 -17.15 -4.09
CA LYS A 532 -1.86 -16.04 -3.61
C LYS A 532 -2.53 -14.74 -4.01
N LEU A 533 -2.75 -13.84 -3.05
CA LEU A 533 -3.40 -12.55 -3.28
C LEU A 533 -3.22 -11.58 -2.11
N ASN A 534 -3.58 -10.32 -2.30
CA ASN A 534 -3.52 -9.33 -1.22
C ASN A 534 -4.78 -9.36 -0.37
N ASN A 535 -5.97 -9.48 -0.98
CA ASN A 535 -7.25 -9.36 -0.27
C ASN A 535 -8.31 -10.39 -0.72
N LEU A 536 -8.88 -11.14 0.23
CA LEU A 536 -10.04 -12.03 0.05
C LEU A 536 -11.25 -11.47 0.82
N VAL A 537 -12.18 -10.84 0.10
CA VAL A 537 -13.32 -10.10 0.70
C VAL A 537 -14.66 -10.41 0.02
N ASP A 538 -14.69 -10.97 -1.19
CA ASP A 538 -15.93 -11.27 -1.89
C ASP A 538 -16.68 -12.46 -1.23
N LYS A 539 -17.84 -12.19 -0.66
CA LYS A 539 -18.65 -13.19 0.06
C LYS A 539 -19.10 -14.36 -0.82
N LYS A 540 -19.33 -14.13 -2.12
CA LYS A 540 -19.83 -15.17 -3.05
C LYS A 540 -18.74 -16.19 -3.34
N ILE A 541 -17.53 -15.75 -3.63
CA ILE A 541 -16.40 -16.66 -3.87
C ILE A 541 -15.90 -17.30 -2.57
N THR A 542 -15.93 -16.59 -1.43
CA THR A 542 -15.63 -17.18 -0.11
C THR A 542 -16.61 -18.30 0.25
N ALA A 543 -17.90 -18.10 -0.02
CA ALA A 543 -18.90 -19.17 0.12
C ALA A 543 -18.56 -20.39 -0.73
N LYS A 544 -18.03 -20.15 -1.94
CA LYS A 544 -17.64 -21.23 -2.84
C LYS A 544 -16.40 -21.99 -2.36
N LEU A 545 -15.42 -21.29 -1.77
CA LEU A 545 -14.27 -21.93 -1.12
C LEU A 545 -14.70 -22.86 0.03
N TYR A 546 -15.64 -22.44 0.87
CA TYR A 546 -16.19 -23.32 1.91
C TYR A 546 -16.88 -24.56 1.32
N ASN A 547 -17.65 -24.40 0.24
CA ASN A 547 -18.26 -25.54 -0.43
C ASN A 547 -17.22 -26.50 -1.04
N ALA A 548 -16.12 -25.97 -1.58
CA ALA A 548 -15.02 -26.76 -2.11
C ALA A 548 -14.31 -27.55 -1.00
N ALA A 549 -13.95 -26.89 0.10
CA ALA A 549 -13.33 -27.55 1.24
C ALA A 549 -14.21 -28.65 1.84
N LYS A 550 -15.52 -28.40 1.99
CA LYS A 550 -16.49 -29.39 2.46
C LYS A 550 -16.61 -30.61 1.52
N ALA A 551 -16.39 -30.42 0.22
CA ALA A 551 -16.40 -31.50 -0.75
C ALA A 551 -15.10 -32.32 -0.80
N GLY A 552 -14.10 -31.98 0.01
CA GLY A 552 -12.80 -32.69 0.06
C GLY A 552 -11.66 -31.99 -0.68
N VAL A 553 -11.89 -30.82 -1.29
CA VAL A 553 -10.82 -30.07 -1.98
C VAL A 553 -9.85 -29.48 -0.95
N ASN A 554 -8.55 -29.72 -1.12
CA ASN A 554 -7.50 -29.13 -0.28
C ASN A 554 -7.15 -27.72 -0.76
N ILE A 555 -7.29 -26.70 0.09
CA ILE A 555 -7.14 -25.29 -0.29
C ILE A 555 -6.05 -24.63 0.57
N LYS A 556 -5.02 -24.09 -0.09
CA LYS A 556 -3.97 -23.30 0.55
C LYS A 556 -4.06 -21.85 0.06
N ILE A 557 -4.04 -20.90 1.00
CA ILE A 557 -4.18 -19.48 0.69
C ILE A 557 -3.03 -18.70 1.33
N ILE A 558 -2.33 -17.91 0.54
CA ILE A 558 -1.36 -16.89 0.94
C ILE A 558 -2.05 -15.55 0.76
N CYS A 559 -2.57 -14.98 1.85
CA CYS A 559 -3.31 -13.71 1.83
C CYS A 559 -2.63 -12.70 2.75
N ARG A 560 -1.87 -11.77 2.18
CA ARG A 560 -1.08 -10.84 2.99
C ARG A 560 -1.92 -9.78 3.73
N GLY A 561 -2.99 -9.29 3.10
CA GLY A 561 -3.86 -8.21 3.60
C GLY A 561 -5.16 -8.74 4.23
N ILE A 562 -6.30 -8.22 3.77
CA ILE A 562 -7.63 -8.52 4.32
C ILE A 562 -8.07 -9.92 3.91
N CYS A 563 -8.47 -10.76 4.86
CA CYS A 563 -9.09 -12.06 4.62
C CYS A 563 -10.34 -12.20 5.50
N ILE A 564 -11.52 -12.35 4.89
CA ILE A 564 -12.78 -12.56 5.64
C ILE A 564 -13.06 -14.05 5.93
N LEU A 565 -12.30 -14.95 5.30
CA LEU A 565 -12.46 -16.40 5.42
C LEU A 565 -11.86 -16.89 6.75
N ILE A 566 -12.56 -17.80 7.43
CA ILE A 566 -12.10 -18.44 8.67
C ILE A 566 -11.72 -19.91 8.37
N PRO A 567 -10.43 -20.27 8.39
CA PRO A 567 -9.99 -21.64 8.16
C PRO A 567 -10.22 -22.56 9.38
N GLY A 568 -10.14 -23.88 9.17
CA GLY A 568 -10.08 -24.87 10.26
C GLY A 568 -11.40 -25.14 11.01
N ILE A 569 -12.54 -24.69 10.49
CA ILE A 569 -13.85 -24.95 11.13
C ILE A 569 -14.30 -26.38 10.78
N LYS A 570 -14.48 -27.21 11.81
CA LYS A 570 -14.99 -28.59 11.68
C LYS A 570 -16.24 -28.67 10.80
N GLY A 571 -16.22 -29.53 9.77
CA GLY A 571 -17.33 -29.72 8.83
C GLY A 571 -17.58 -28.59 7.83
N LEU A 572 -16.71 -27.56 7.78
CA LEU A 572 -16.85 -26.40 6.88
C LEU A 572 -15.54 -26.02 6.17
N SER A 573 -14.44 -25.86 6.90
CA SER A 573 -13.17 -25.34 6.38
C SER A 573 -11.92 -26.07 6.92
N GLU A 574 -12.05 -27.33 7.35
CA GLU A 574 -10.93 -28.17 7.81
C GLU A 574 -9.82 -28.30 6.76
N ASN A 575 -10.20 -28.36 5.49
CA ASN A 575 -9.28 -28.49 4.36
C ASN A 575 -8.76 -27.14 3.85
N ILE A 576 -9.01 -26.03 4.56
CA ILE A 576 -8.50 -24.70 4.19
C ILE A 576 -7.39 -24.30 5.14
N LYS A 577 -6.22 -23.98 4.61
CA LYS A 577 -5.11 -23.35 5.32
C LYS A 577 -4.89 -21.95 4.77
N VAL A 578 -4.79 -20.97 5.66
CA VAL A 578 -4.53 -19.57 5.29
C VAL A 578 -3.31 -19.08 6.07
N ILE A 579 -2.32 -18.58 5.34
CA ILE A 579 -1.16 -17.90 5.90
C ILE A 579 -1.06 -16.47 5.36
N SER A 580 -0.36 -15.61 6.09
CA SER A 580 -0.01 -14.26 5.67
C SER A 580 1.49 -14.05 5.85
N ILE A 581 2.16 -13.53 4.82
CA ILE A 581 3.58 -13.20 4.86
C ILE A 581 3.70 -11.68 4.78
N VAL A 582 4.32 -11.09 5.80
CA VAL A 582 4.71 -9.69 5.86
C VAL A 582 6.20 -9.70 6.20
N ASP A 583 7.01 -9.07 5.36
CA ASP A 583 8.47 -9.11 5.43
C ASP A 583 9.04 -7.86 4.71
N LYS A 584 10.34 -7.84 4.39
CA LYS A 584 11.07 -6.76 3.71
C LYS A 584 10.37 -6.25 2.45
N PHE A 585 9.91 -7.16 1.59
CA PHE A 585 9.16 -6.82 0.38
C PHE A 585 7.66 -6.94 0.60
N LEU A 586 6.91 -6.07 -0.05
CA LEU A 586 5.46 -6.08 -0.03
C LEU A 586 4.94 -7.15 -0.99
N GLU A 587 4.47 -8.27 -0.46
CA GLU A 587 3.84 -9.34 -1.26
C GLU A 587 2.65 -8.78 -2.05
N HIS A 588 2.78 -8.60 -3.36
CA HIS A 588 1.78 -7.91 -4.17
C HIS A 588 1.20 -8.75 -5.30
N SER A 589 1.94 -9.75 -5.77
CA SER A 589 1.47 -10.61 -6.85
C SER A 589 0.22 -11.42 -6.49
N ARG A 590 -0.62 -11.68 -7.51
CA ARG A 590 -1.78 -12.56 -7.39
C ARG A 590 -1.65 -13.73 -8.35
N ILE A 591 -1.62 -14.93 -7.80
CA ILE A 591 -1.45 -16.19 -8.53
C ILE A 591 -2.53 -17.16 -8.08
N PHE A 592 -3.21 -17.82 -9.02
CA PHE A 592 -4.23 -18.82 -8.72
C PHE A 592 -3.92 -20.12 -9.45
N VAL A 593 -3.88 -21.22 -8.70
CA VAL A 593 -3.58 -22.57 -9.21
C VAL A 593 -4.69 -23.52 -8.82
N PHE A 594 -5.19 -24.29 -9.78
CA PHE A 594 -6.24 -25.30 -9.61
C PHE A 594 -5.71 -26.64 -10.12
N ALA A 595 -5.84 -27.72 -9.34
CA ALA A 595 -5.27 -29.03 -9.64
C ALA A 595 -5.75 -29.62 -10.97
N ASN A 596 -7.04 -29.48 -11.25
CA ASN A 596 -7.67 -29.90 -12.50
C ASN A 596 -7.30 -31.35 -12.88
N ASP A 597 -7.46 -32.29 -11.94
CA ASP A 597 -7.28 -33.73 -12.18
C ASP A 597 -5.88 -34.11 -12.72
N GLY A 598 -4.83 -33.56 -12.12
CA GLY A 598 -3.44 -33.85 -12.50
C GLY A 598 -2.87 -32.98 -13.63
N ASP A 599 -3.65 -32.04 -14.18
CA ASP A 599 -3.20 -31.05 -15.18
C ASP A 599 -3.45 -29.62 -14.65
N PRO A 600 -2.59 -29.12 -13.72
CA PRO A 600 -2.88 -27.90 -12.99
C PRO A 600 -2.94 -26.65 -13.89
N LYS A 601 -3.91 -25.78 -13.60
CA LYS A 601 -4.12 -24.52 -14.34
C LYS A 601 -3.67 -23.32 -13.52
N TYR A 602 -2.69 -22.58 -14.05
CA TYR A 602 -2.06 -21.43 -13.42
C TYR A 602 -2.58 -20.12 -14.02
N PHE A 603 -2.82 -19.14 -13.17
CA PHE A 603 -3.27 -17.81 -13.56
C PHE A 603 -2.48 -16.72 -12.83
N LEU A 604 -1.95 -15.77 -13.59
CA LEU A 604 -1.40 -14.51 -13.12
C LEU A 604 -2.50 -13.44 -13.16
N SER A 605 -2.69 -12.63 -12.11
CA SER A 605 -3.84 -11.71 -12.03
C SER A 605 -3.50 -10.31 -11.51
N SER A 606 -4.12 -9.29 -12.11
CA SER A 606 -4.13 -7.93 -11.54
C SER A 606 -5.17 -7.76 -10.41
N ALA A 607 -6.16 -8.65 -10.34
CA ALA A 607 -7.25 -8.61 -9.37
C ALA A 607 -6.97 -9.41 -8.10
N ASP A 608 -7.29 -8.80 -6.96
CA ASP A 608 -7.64 -9.50 -5.73
C ASP A 608 -9.09 -10.02 -5.77
N TRP A 609 -9.50 -10.84 -4.80
CA TRP A 609 -10.87 -11.36 -4.73
C TRP A 609 -11.76 -10.45 -3.88
N MET A 610 -12.01 -9.24 -4.40
CA MET A 610 -12.93 -8.26 -3.82
C MET A 610 -14.03 -7.88 -4.82
N VAL A 611 -15.18 -7.45 -4.31
CA VAL A 611 -16.34 -7.03 -5.14
C VAL A 611 -15.93 -5.99 -6.18
N ARG A 612 -15.17 -4.95 -5.78
CA ARG A 612 -14.72 -3.90 -6.69
C ARG A 612 -13.81 -4.40 -7.82
N ASN A 613 -12.96 -5.39 -7.55
CA ASN A 613 -12.10 -5.96 -8.59
C ASN A 613 -12.91 -6.78 -9.58
N PHE A 614 -13.94 -7.49 -9.11
CA PHE A 614 -14.79 -8.30 -9.97
C PHE A 614 -15.85 -7.52 -10.75
N ASP A 615 -16.42 -6.45 -10.18
CA ASP A 615 -17.64 -5.81 -10.72
C ASP A 615 -17.45 -4.36 -11.17
N HIS A 616 -16.39 -3.68 -10.75
CA HIS A 616 -16.25 -2.22 -10.92
C HIS A 616 -14.92 -1.79 -11.54
N ARG A 617 -14.03 -2.75 -11.85
CA ARG A 617 -12.72 -2.48 -12.43
C ARG A 617 -12.46 -3.37 -13.63
N PHE A 618 -11.74 -2.83 -14.60
CA PHE A 618 -11.13 -3.63 -15.64
C PHE A 618 -9.86 -4.28 -15.10
N GLU A 619 -9.97 -5.55 -14.78
CA GLU A 619 -8.90 -6.41 -14.29
C GLU A 619 -8.69 -7.57 -15.26
N THR A 620 -7.47 -8.08 -15.31
CA THR A 620 -7.10 -9.18 -16.20
C THR A 620 -6.40 -10.26 -15.42
N ALA A 621 -6.79 -11.52 -15.65
CA ALA A 621 -6.00 -12.68 -15.28
C ALA A 621 -5.62 -13.48 -16.53
N ALA A 622 -4.33 -13.75 -16.69
CA ALA A 622 -3.76 -14.47 -17.81
C ALA A 622 -3.41 -15.91 -17.41
N PRO A 623 -3.77 -16.90 -18.24
CA PRO A 623 -3.28 -18.26 -18.05
C PRO A 623 -1.79 -18.34 -18.36
N ILE A 624 -1.06 -19.18 -17.61
CA ILE A 624 0.34 -19.49 -17.90
C ILE A 624 0.39 -20.87 -18.56
N TYR A 625 0.72 -20.91 -19.85
CA TYR A 625 0.76 -22.14 -20.63
C TYR A 625 2.13 -22.83 -20.63
N ASP A 626 3.21 -22.04 -20.61
CA ASP A 626 4.56 -22.57 -20.58
C ASP A 626 4.82 -23.40 -19.32
N LYS A 627 5.27 -24.64 -19.48
CA LYS A 627 5.45 -25.57 -18.37
C LYS A 627 6.60 -25.19 -17.45
N LYS A 628 7.68 -24.60 -17.99
CA LYS A 628 8.82 -24.14 -17.19
C LYS A 628 8.40 -23.02 -16.25
N LEU A 629 7.60 -22.07 -16.75
CA LEU A 629 7.05 -20.98 -15.94
C LEU A 629 6.06 -21.48 -14.88
N GLN A 630 5.29 -22.54 -15.18
CA GLN A 630 4.44 -23.19 -14.17
C GLN A 630 5.26 -23.80 -13.04
N ASP A 631 6.36 -24.50 -13.37
CA ASP A 631 7.24 -25.15 -12.39
C ASP A 631 7.96 -24.11 -11.53
N GLU A 632 8.44 -23.01 -12.13
CA GLU A 632 9.03 -21.85 -11.44
C GLU A 632 8.05 -21.22 -10.44
N ILE A 633 6.81 -20.94 -10.86
CA ILE A 633 5.77 -20.38 -9.99
C ILE A 633 5.43 -21.37 -8.86
N MET A 634 5.32 -22.65 -9.16
CA MET A 634 5.04 -23.67 -8.15
C MET A 634 6.18 -23.74 -7.11
N ALA A 635 7.44 -23.65 -7.54
CA ALA A 635 8.59 -23.58 -6.65
C ALA A 635 8.51 -22.36 -5.71
N MET A 636 8.21 -21.17 -6.23
CA MET A 636 8.00 -19.97 -5.42
C MET A 636 6.85 -20.11 -4.42
N LEU A 637 5.70 -20.63 -4.87
CA LEU A 637 4.54 -20.86 -4.00
C LEU A 637 4.86 -21.86 -2.90
N ASN A 638 5.60 -22.92 -3.21
CA ASN A 638 6.03 -23.91 -2.22
C ASN A 638 6.99 -23.29 -1.19
N LEU A 639 7.95 -22.46 -1.62
CA LEU A 639 8.82 -21.73 -0.70
C LEU A 639 8.00 -20.84 0.25
N GLN A 640 7.02 -20.10 -0.27
CA GLN A 640 6.13 -19.26 0.53
C GLN A 640 5.25 -20.09 1.49
N LEU A 641 4.68 -21.20 1.04
CA LEU A 641 3.87 -22.10 1.88
C LEU A 641 4.70 -22.84 2.95
N SER A 642 6.01 -22.98 2.73
CA SER A 642 6.96 -23.58 3.68
C SER A 642 7.62 -22.58 4.62
N ASP A 643 7.33 -21.28 4.46
CA ASP A 643 7.90 -20.23 5.30
C ASP A 643 7.55 -20.46 6.77
N ASN A 644 8.59 -20.50 7.61
CA ASN A 644 8.49 -20.74 9.05
C ASN A 644 9.19 -19.63 9.85
N THR A 645 9.43 -18.49 9.20
CA THR A 645 10.13 -17.33 9.79
C THR A 645 9.22 -16.10 9.82
N LYS A 646 8.50 -15.84 8.74
CA LYS A 646 7.68 -14.65 8.52
C LYS A 646 6.22 -14.96 8.17
N ALA A 647 5.87 -16.22 7.91
CA ALA A 647 4.47 -16.61 7.79
C ALA A 647 3.74 -16.55 9.14
N ARG A 648 2.54 -15.99 9.14
CA ARG A 648 1.59 -15.98 10.26
C ARG A 648 0.33 -16.76 9.91
N LEU A 649 -0.30 -17.35 10.92
CA LEU A 649 -1.64 -17.91 10.83
C LEU A 649 -2.68 -16.79 10.70
N VAL A 650 -3.73 -17.04 9.89
CA VAL A 650 -4.78 -16.04 9.63
C VAL A 650 -6.14 -16.60 10.03
N ASN A 651 -6.85 -15.83 10.87
CA ASN A 651 -8.22 -16.10 11.30
C ASN A 651 -8.40 -17.47 11.99
N THR A 652 -7.34 -17.98 12.62
CA THR A 652 -7.36 -19.16 13.50
C THR A 652 -7.59 -18.73 14.96
N LYS A 653 -7.58 -19.68 15.91
CA LYS A 653 -7.54 -19.37 17.34
C LYS A 653 -6.25 -18.60 17.71
N ASP A 654 -5.15 -19.01 17.09
CA ASP A 654 -3.81 -18.43 17.24
C ASP A 654 -3.55 -17.38 16.14
N ASN A 655 -4.48 -16.43 15.96
CA ASN A 655 -4.41 -15.47 14.87
C ASN A 655 -3.16 -14.58 14.98
N ASN A 656 -2.49 -14.34 13.84
CA ASN A 656 -1.22 -13.61 13.76
C ASN A 656 -0.03 -14.26 14.49
N GLU A 657 -0.18 -15.45 15.09
CA GLU A 657 0.97 -16.22 15.56
C GLU A 657 1.82 -16.70 14.38
N TYR A 658 3.14 -16.75 14.56
CA TYR A 658 4.05 -17.26 13.54
C TYR A 658 3.82 -18.75 13.28
N VAL A 659 3.99 -19.17 12.02
CA VAL A 659 3.88 -20.58 11.64
C VAL A 659 5.07 -21.35 12.22
N VAL A 660 4.80 -22.22 13.19
CA VAL A 660 5.79 -23.12 13.77
C VAL A 660 5.81 -24.43 12.98
N THR A 661 7.01 -24.86 12.58
CA THR A 661 7.21 -26.14 11.88
C THR A 661 8.13 -27.05 12.69
N LYS A 662 8.06 -28.37 12.44
CA LYS A 662 9.00 -29.34 13.03
C LYS A 662 10.40 -29.27 12.41
N SER A 663 10.58 -28.50 11.33
CA SER A 663 11.87 -28.34 10.67
C SER A 663 12.81 -27.48 11.52
N LYS A 664 14.06 -27.93 11.67
CA LYS A 664 15.13 -27.12 12.27
C LYS A 664 15.65 -26.04 11.32
N THR A 665 15.46 -26.21 10.02
CA THR A 665 15.91 -25.26 9.01
C THR A 665 14.94 -24.08 8.92
N LYS A 666 15.45 -22.87 9.14
CA LYS A 666 14.68 -21.64 8.93
C LYS A 666 14.53 -21.35 7.43
N ILE A 667 13.29 -21.20 7.00
CA ILE A 667 12.90 -20.82 5.65
C ILE A 667 12.24 -19.45 5.74
N ARG A 668 12.94 -18.43 5.22
CA ARG A 668 12.41 -17.09 4.98
C ARG A 668 12.22 -16.92 3.48
N SER A 669 10.97 -17.02 3.05
CA SER A 669 10.58 -17.22 1.65
C SER A 669 11.13 -16.17 0.70
N GLN A 670 11.14 -14.88 1.07
CA GLN A 670 11.67 -13.81 0.21
C GLN A 670 13.17 -13.98 -0.05
N PHE A 671 13.94 -14.37 0.97
CA PHE A 671 15.38 -14.56 0.84
C PHE A 671 15.69 -15.83 0.06
N LYS A 672 14.94 -16.92 0.30
CA LYS A 672 15.06 -18.15 -0.50
C LYS A 672 14.64 -17.97 -1.95
N THR A 673 13.64 -17.14 -2.21
CA THR A 673 13.23 -16.77 -3.57
C THR A 673 14.33 -15.97 -4.26
N TYR A 674 14.98 -15.03 -3.54
CA TYR A 674 16.15 -14.33 -4.07
C TYR A 674 17.30 -15.28 -4.41
N GLU A 675 17.63 -16.22 -3.51
CA GLU A 675 18.66 -17.25 -3.75
C GLU A 675 18.31 -18.13 -4.97
N MET A 676 17.04 -18.51 -5.14
CA MET A 676 16.55 -19.30 -6.28
C MET A 676 16.89 -18.66 -7.64
N PHE A 677 16.86 -17.32 -7.71
CA PHE A 677 17.20 -16.56 -8.93
C PHE A 677 18.67 -16.10 -8.99
N SER A 678 19.49 -16.44 -7.99
CA SER A 678 20.91 -16.08 -7.95
C SER A 678 21.82 -17.19 -8.51
N LEU A 679 21.26 -18.39 -8.70
CA LEU A 679 21.87 -19.56 -9.33
C LEU A 679 21.66 -19.48 -10.84
#